data_AF-A0A9D5PC64-F1
#
_entry.id   AF-A0A9D5PC64-F1
#
_cell.length_a   1.000
_cell.length_b   1.000
_cell.length_c   1.000
_cell.angle_alpha   90.00
_cell.angle_beta   90.00
_cell.angle_gamma   90.00
#
_symmetry.space_group_name_H-M   'P 1'
#
loop_
_entity.id
_entity.type
_entity.pdbx_description
1 polymer ?
#
loop_
_entity_poly.entity_id
_entity_poly.type
_entity_poly.pdbx_seq_one_letter_code
_entity_poly.pdbx_strand_id
1 'polypeptide(L)'
;MKKRILTTLCALSCLTCIEAQLSSNPDKFLGNISTSYQVDYGAEKYYTLWNQITGENESKWASVEGTRGSFNWSGSDRLYNYANQHSFPFKFHTLVWGAQFPSWLKNLSADERYAAIVNWMDAVKKHYPNLALIDVVNEAVEGHQPDTHYISEALGGAGETGYDWIIKAFELAYERWPNAILIYNDFNTFQWNTDQYIDIVRTLRDAGAPIDAYGCQSHDLTGCSAATLKASMSKIQNALKMPMYITEYDIGESDDTKQLNDYKAQLPLLWEADYCAGVTLWGYIYGHTWTTDGNSGLIREGKDSSGRTVYTDRPAMTWLREYMAGDAAKSAKSPFPGMKKEASLYVKPSAIRVTKGQPMSIRVRAALRTKSIQSVSLYSNGVLVGEKAAADGTPSDNTTAFDFEYTPAAKGKYSLRAVLTATDGTTYERLSSITAFNERKAYKTVSLPGTIQFENFDRGGEGYTFHDSDATNSGSTSYRTDGEGVDIVTGNGGYAIGYTSVGEWLEYTVNIAEGGIYSYEAVASCGNSDGGGFTLSLMDGSKATTLCNVAVPQTDNGTWSTYKTIKGGIAIPLEAGQYTLRATITKANCNLDKITLKRVDANADPNFHIYLCFGQSNMEGNAQWEAVDADVDARFQMLATTSFDSPKRTQGEWYTANCPIVSPAGKLGMADYFGRTMVAAMPSDVKIGVVAVAMGGSPIEMFDKDKYAQKLADNPNEWWATLAKRYYGGNPYGRLVEMARLAQQSGVIKGILLHQGCSNCGDPNWPSEVKKIYNDLLSDLGLVAADVPLFAGETERADMGGGCSSHNTVVAQLPSLIPTAHVVSSSGIPGNGVDAWHFSAAGYRTFGKRYAISALRAMGREPLADADYAMPATLADFYTLTSLSGETQQVRAGVSQQVCVWGTFADGHREELSVDATFTSDDFQIATDGTLKATREGSGIVTARYVDFIGHEHTAQFTVEAVASGVGQRFTAITQLTGGQPFAIVNEAVGKAFYGSGNQNLGFADFITAFDPAVKGYLFKLEKASGANNYLLRLIQPDGTPYTIWGNPGYLNSQVVTGNCSFILGLNNQNGQDLANGAVWTINYVNGKGFSMKNVGTGKYLSTNDAAKSTLPTYFTFCTVGTSGGTSAIETLTADAPYGDSELRDLLGRRVGDASRGLVVRGGKVVLMK
;
A
#
# COMPACT_ATOMS: atom_id res chain seq x y z
N MET A 1 -53.69 54.94 26.35
CA MET A 1 -54.13 53.81 25.49
C MET A 1 -53.53 53.99 24.09
N LYS A 2 -52.58 53.15 23.63
CA LYS A 2 -52.15 53.09 22.20
C LYS A 2 -51.21 51.92 21.83
N LYS A 3 -51.34 50.74 22.46
CA LYS A 3 -50.39 49.61 22.26
C LYS A 3 -51.01 48.21 22.47
N ARG A 4 -52.24 47.97 21.98
CA ARG A 4 -52.98 46.68 22.15
C ARG A 4 -53.84 46.25 20.94
N ILE A 5 -53.60 46.79 19.74
CA ILE A 5 -54.33 46.43 18.49
C ILE A 5 -53.34 46.14 17.36
N LEU A 6 -52.24 45.44 17.67
CA LEU A 6 -51.21 45.04 16.69
C LEU A 6 -50.55 43.72 17.09
N THR A 7 -51.34 42.78 17.61
CA THR A 7 -50.85 41.51 18.18
C THR A 7 -51.75 40.32 17.81
N THR A 8 -52.69 40.51 16.87
CA THR A 8 -53.74 39.53 16.54
C THR A 8 -53.95 39.33 15.03
N LEU A 9 -53.16 39.99 14.17
CA LEU A 9 -53.31 39.93 12.70
C LEU A 9 -52.05 39.54 11.91
N CYS A 10 -50.95 39.17 12.58
CA CYS A 10 -49.70 38.71 11.94
C CYS A 10 -49.33 37.26 12.30
N ALA A 11 -50.32 36.47 12.73
CA ALA A 11 -50.13 35.06 13.14
C ALA A 11 -50.77 34.05 12.17
N LEU A 12 -51.24 34.49 10.99
CA LEU A 12 -52.08 33.69 10.10
C LEU A 12 -51.66 33.72 8.61
N SER A 13 -50.37 33.91 8.33
CA SER A 13 -49.86 33.94 6.93
C SER A 13 -48.42 33.43 6.77
N CYS A 14 -48.02 32.43 7.57
CA CYS A 14 -46.77 31.66 7.38
C CYS A 14 -46.93 30.20 7.88
N LEU A 15 -48.09 29.57 7.62
CA LEU A 15 -48.08 28.12 7.48
C LEU A 15 -47.43 27.81 6.13
N THR A 16 -46.12 27.55 6.16
CA THR A 16 -45.53 26.66 5.16
C THR A 16 -46.27 25.33 5.28
N CYS A 17 -46.87 24.85 4.19
CA CYS A 17 -47.30 23.46 4.12
C CYS A 17 -46.03 22.59 4.22
N ILE A 18 -45.77 22.06 5.42
CA ILE A 18 -44.86 20.94 5.58
C ILE A 18 -45.60 19.75 4.98
N GLU A 19 -45.26 19.42 3.73
CA GLU A 19 -45.70 18.18 3.10
C GLU A 19 -45.21 17.02 3.98
N ALA A 20 -46.13 16.16 4.40
CA ALA A 20 -45.85 15.19 5.45
C ALA A 20 -44.90 14.09 4.97
N GLN A 21 -43.85 13.84 5.75
CA GLN A 21 -42.98 12.66 5.64
C GLN A 21 -43.79 11.37 5.83
N LEU A 22 -43.29 10.24 5.29
CA LEU A 22 -43.92 8.93 5.46
C LEU A 22 -44.09 8.59 6.95
N SER A 23 -42.99 8.63 7.70
CA SER A 23 -43.03 8.50 9.15
C SER A 23 -43.48 9.81 9.79
N SER A 24 -44.58 9.72 10.55
CA SER A 24 -45.02 10.76 11.51
C SER A 24 -44.70 10.36 12.96
N ASN A 25 -43.89 9.32 13.17
CA ASN A 25 -43.42 8.87 14.47
C ASN A 25 -42.34 9.85 15.00
N PRO A 26 -42.46 10.42 16.21
CA PRO A 26 -41.50 11.38 16.75
C PRO A 26 -40.21 10.74 17.29
N ASP A 27 -40.22 9.43 17.53
CA ASP A 27 -39.15 8.68 18.21
C ASP A 27 -38.33 7.79 17.27
N LYS A 28 -38.85 7.48 16.06
CA LYS A 28 -38.17 6.68 15.02
C LYS A 28 -38.10 7.39 13.66
N PHE A 29 -36.95 7.26 13.01
CA PHE A 29 -36.82 7.60 11.60
C PHE A 29 -37.10 6.42 10.67
N LEU A 30 -37.72 6.74 9.52
CA LEU A 30 -37.65 6.00 8.26
C LEU A 30 -36.78 6.82 7.30
N GLY A 31 -35.53 6.40 7.13
CA GLY A 31 -34.51 7.12 6.36
C GLY A 31 -34.09 6.43 5.08
N ASN A 32 -33.19 7.06 4.34
CA ASN A 32 -32.63 6.52 3.11
C ASN A 32 -31.19 7.02 2.85
N ILE A 33 -30.58 6.63 1.73
CA ILE A 33 -29.37 7.27 1.18
C ILE A 33 -29.69 8.36 0.15
N SER A 34 -28.70 9.19 -0.15
CA SER A 34 -28.62 9.85 -1.46
C SER A 34 -28.73 8.82 -2.60
N THR A 35 -29.28 9.23 -3.74
CA THR A 35 -29.37 8.40 -4.95
C THR A 35 -28.53 9.03 -6.06
N SER A 36 -27.54 8.31 -6.58
CA SER A 36 -26.64 8.82 -7.64
C SER A 36 -26.03 10.20 -7.30
N TYR A 37 -25.56 10.36 -6.05
CA TYR A 37 -25.05 11.62 -5.48
C TYR A 37 -26.05 12.79 -5.42
N GLN A 38 -27.35 12.58 -5.68
CA GLN A 38 -28.40 13.57 -5.46
C GLN A 38 -29.18 13.30 -4.17
N VAL A 39 -29.82 14.33 -3.62
CA VAL A 39 -30.76 14.21 -2.50
C VAL A 39 -32.18 14.16 -3.02
N ASP A 40 -32.65 15.24 -3.65
CA ASP A 40 -33.85 15.20 -4.48
C ASP A 40 -33.55 14.46 -5.80
N TYR A 41 -34.27 13.37 -6.08
CA TYR A 41 -34.13 12.66 -7.36
C TYR A 41 -35.11 13.25 -8.40
N GLY A 42 -34.63 14.27 -9.11
CA GLY A 42 -35.38 14.95 -10.18
C GLY A 42 -36.60 15.71 -9.66
N ALA A 43 -37.78 15.10 -9.76
CA ALA A 43 -39.03 15.68 -9.25
C ALA A 43 -39.37 15.17 -7.83
N GLU A 44 -38.91 13.98 -7.46
CA GLU A 44 -39.15 13.43 -6.12
C GLU A 44 -38.35 14.21 -5.08
N LYS A 45 -39.06 14.66 -4.03
CA LYS A 45 -38.50 15.47 -2.95
C LYS A 45 -38.18 14.60 -1.76
N TYR A 46 -36.91 14.55 -1.40
CA TYR A 46 -36.44 13.63 -0.36
C TYR A 46 -37.15 13.88 0.98
N TYR A 47 -37.36 15.15 1.34
CA TYR A 47 -38.04 15.54 2.58
C TYR A 47 -39.53 15.16 2.64
N THR A 48 -40.21 14.82 1.54
CA THR A 48 -41.62 14.37 1.58
C THR A 48 -41.75 12.87 1.80
N LEU A 49 -40.65 12.13 1.63
CA LEU A 49 -40.61 10.69 1.82
C LEU A 49 -39.93 10.34 3.15
N TRP A 50 -38.68 10.79 3.32
CA TRP A 50 -37.76 10.26 4.34
C TRP A 50 -37.49 11.29 5.45
N ASN A 51 -37.22 10.80 6.66
CA ASN A 51 -36.92 11.62 7.84
C ASN A 51 -35.62 11.23 8.57
N GLN A 52 -34.65 10.70 7.82
CA GLN A 52 -33.22 10.59 8.16
C GLN A 52 -32.45 10.41 6.85
N ILE A 53 -31.21 10.93 6.74
CA ILE A 53 -30.35 10.71 5.56
C ILE A 53 -28.94 10.21 5.92
N THR A 54 -28.48 9.23 5.14
CA THR A 54 -27.11 8.71 5.13
C THR A 54 -26.47 9.05 3.77
N GLY A 55 -25.14 9.18 3.70
CA GLY A 55 -24.43 9.24 2.42
C GLY A 55 -24.05 7.84 1.95
N GLU A 56 -24.45 7.46 0.74
CA GLU A 56 -24.05 6.19 0.11
C GLU A 56 -22.53 6.07 -0.02
N ASN A 57 -21.88 7.18 -0.38
CA ASN A 57 -20.43 7.26 -0.53
C ASN A 57 -19.82 8.56 0.01
N GLU A 58 -20.60 9.62 0.17
CA GLU A 58 -20.08 10.98 0.32
C GLU A 58 -19.41 11.31 1.67
N SER A 59 -19.55 10.45 2.67
CA SER A 59 -18.94 10.63 4.01
C SER A 59 -17.85 9.59 4.33
N LYS A 60 -17.57 8.66 3.41
CA LYS A 60 -16.49 7.67 3.53
C LYS A 60 -15.13 8.37 3.39
N TRP A 61 -14.11 7.89 4.13
CA TRP A 61 -12.84 8.61 4.28
C TRP A 61 -12.13 8.89 2.93
N ALA A 62 -12.03 7.93 2.00
CA ALA A 62 -11.44 8.18 0.69
C ALA A 62 -12.21 9.20 -0.18
N SER A 63 -13.53 9.31 0.00
CA SER A 63 -14.37 10.28 -0.71
C SER A 63 -14.11 11.71 -0.26
N VAL A 64 -13.78 11.89 1.02
CA VAL A 64 -13.48 13.19 1.61
C VAL A 64 -11.99 13.54 1.52
N GLU A 65 -11.09 12.64 1.89
CA GLU A 65 -9.64 12.88 1.98
C GLU A 65 -8.83 11.97 1.03
N GLY A 66 -9.29 11.83 -0.22
CA GLY A 66 -8.57 11.07 -1.26
C GLY A 66 -7.13 11.57 -1.55
N THR A 67 -6.77 12.76 -1.08
CA THR A 67 -5.39 13.28 -1.06
C THR A 67 -5.09 13.83 0.34
N ARG A 68 -3.99 13.35 0.97
CA ARG A 68 -3.62 13.65 2.38
C ARG A 68 -3.65 15.15 2.66
N GLY A 69 -4.42 15.58 3.65
CA GLY A 69 -4.60 16.98 4.04
C GLY A 69 -5.52 17.83 3.15
N SER A 70 -6.10 17.27 2.09
CA SER A 70 -6.98 17.97 1.14
C SER A 70 -8.40 17.41 1.19
N PHE A 71 -9.25 18.04 2.01
CA PHE A 71 -10.60 17.56 2.32
C PHE A 71 -11.68 18.13 1.38
N ASN A 72 -12.41 17.27 0.69
CA ASN A 72 -13.58 17.59 -0.14
C ASN A 72 -14.89 17.26 0.59
N TRP A 73 -15.33 18.15 1.48
CA TRP A 73 -16.58 17.98 2.23
C TRP A 73 -17.86 18.13 1.38
N SER A 74 -17.77 18.58 0.11
CA SER A 74 -18.95 19.02 -0.68
C SER A 74 -20.04 17.95 -0.88
N GLY A 75 -19.68 16.67 -0.83
CA GLY A 75 -20.62 15.56 -0.80
C GLY A 75 -21.40 15.49 0.51
N SER A 76 -20.67 15.34 1.62
CA SER A 76 -21.22 15.22 2.97
C SER A 76 -21.98 16.49 3.40
N ASP A 77 -21.48 17.67 3.02
CA ASP A 77 -22.11 18.97 3.29
C ASP A 77 -23.49 19.11 2.63
N ARG A 78 -23.68 18.56 1.41
CA ARG A 78 -24.99 18.56 0.75
C ARG A 78 -26.02 17.79 1.58
N LEU A 79 -25.63 16.63 2.11
CA LEU A 79 -26.48 15.77 2.93
C LEU A 79 -26.79 16.43 4.28
N TYR A 80 -25.74 16.86 4.98
CA TYR A 80 -25.83 17.49 6.30
C TYR A 80 -26.66 18.79 6.27
N ASN A 81 -26.44 19.66 5.29
CA ASN A 81 -27.19 20.92 5.19
C ASN A 81 -28.67 20.69 4.82
N TYR A 82 -28.98 19.72 3.94
CA TYR A 82 -30.36 19.36 3.63
C TYR A 82 -31.08 18.79 4.86
N ALA A 83 -30.42 17.88 5.60
CA ALA A 83 -30.95 17.29 6.83
C ALA A 83 -31.27 18.38 7.89
N ASN A 84 -30.35 19.32 8.09
CA ASN A 84 -30.55 20.47 8.98
C ASN A 84 -31.69 21.39 8.50
N GLN A 85 -31.75 21.72 7.20
CA GLN A 85 -32.81 22.55 6.61
C GLN A 85 -34.21 21.95 6.84
N HIS A 86 -34.32 20.62 6.76
CA HIS A 86 -35.57 19.88 6.93
C HIS A 86 -35.73 19.27 8.33
N SER A 87 -34.88 19.67 9.29
CA SER A 87 -34.96 19.32 10.73
C SER A 87 -34.96 17.82 11.06
N PHE A 88 -34.28 16.99 10.25
CA PHE A 88 -34.15 15.55 10.47
C PHE A 88 -32.67 15.11 10.60
N PRO A 89 -32.35 13.96 11.23
CA PRO A 89 -30.97 13.58 11.48
C PRO A 89 -30.20 13.18 10.22
N PHE A 90 -28.92 13.53 10.22
CA PHE A 90 -27.89 13.00 9.32
C PHE A 90 -27.09 11.91 10.03
N LYS A 91 -26.83 10.78 9.36
CA LYS A 91 -25.92 9.72 9.83
C LYS A 91 -24.58 9.84 9.10
N PHE A 92 -23.50 10.02 9.87
CA PHE A 92 -22.15 9.96 9.30
C PHE A 92 -21.74 8.50 9.11
N HIS A 93 -21.59 8.10 7.85
CA HIS A 93 -21.20 6.75 7.43
C HIS A 93 -19.96 6.87 6.52
N THR A 94 -18.76 6.46 6.93
CA THR A 94 -18.35 5.86 8.22
C THR A 94 -16.97 6.44 8.60
N LEU A 95 -16.64 6.47 9.89
CA LEU A 95 -15.31 6.94 10.33
C LEU A 95 -14.20 5.96 9.96
N VAL A 96 -14.43 4.64 10.08
CA VAL A 96 -13.45 3.57 9.83
C VAL A 96 -14.10 2.38 9.13
N TRP A 97 -13.38 1.80 8.16
CA TRP A 97 -13.76 0.62 7.37
C TRP A 97 -12.51 0.06 6.67
N GLY A 98 -12.45 -1.25 6.41
CA GLY A 98 -11.38 -1.86 5.61
C GLY A 98 -11.46 -1.57 4.11
N ALA A 99 -12.62 -1.12 3.62
CA ALA A 99 -12.79 -0.60 2.26
C ALA A 99 -12.93 0.93 2.24
N GLN A 100 -12.69 1.54 1.08
CA GLN A 100 -12.83 2.99 0.82
C GLN A 100 -12.13 3.92 1.85
N PHE A 101 -11.01 3.47 2.45
CA PHE A 101 -10.04 4.34 3.13
C PHE A 101 -9.01 4.91 2.14
N PRO A 102 -8.37 6.07 2.41
CA PRO A 102 -7.44 6.68 1.46
C PRO A 102 -6.18 5.85 1.21
N SER A 103 -5.84 5.62 -0.07
CA SER A 103 -4.69 4.80 -0.48
C SER A 103 -3.34 5.28 0.04
N TRP A 104 -3.19 6.59 0.33
CA TRP A 104 -1.96 7.16 0.86
C TRP A 104 -1.61 6.69 2.28
N LEU A 105 -2.56 6.14 3.06
CA LEU A 105 -2.30 5.52 4.37
C LEU A 105 -1.35 4.32 4.27
N LYS A 106 -1.34 3.63 3.12
CA LYS A 106 -0.57 2.39 2.94
C LYS A 106 0.94 2.61 3.04
N ASN A 107 1.39 3.77 2.59
CA ASN A 107 2.81 4.14 2.50
C ASN A 107 3.34 4.80 3.78
N LEU A 108 2.57 4.78 4.87
CA LEU A 108 2.92 5.40 6.15
C LEU A 108 3.37 4.34 7.17
N SER A 109 4.26 4.75 8.08
CA SER A 109 4.59 3.98 9.29
C SER A 109 3.39 3.87 10.25
N ALA A 110 3.41 2.90 11.18
CA ALA A 110 2.29 2.67 12.10
C ALA A 110 1.92 3.93 12.94
N ASP A 111 2.92 4.67 13.43
CA ASP A 111 2.71 5.93 14.18
C ASP A 111 2.11 7.04 13.30
N GLU A 112 2.53 7.13 12.03
CA GLU A 112 1.94 8.06 11.07
C GLU A 112 0.52 7.67 10.64
N ARG A 113 0.21 6.36 10.56
CA ARG A 113 -1.15 5.84 10.35
C ARG A 113 -2.03 6.23 11.55
N TYR A 114 -1.55 6.02 12.78
CA TYR A 114 -2.26 6.45 14.00
C TYR A 114 -2.52 7.96 14.00
N ALA A 115 -1.49 8.77 13.75
CA ALA A 115 -1.62 10.21 13.64
C ALA A 115 -2.57 10.64 12.51
N ALA A 116 -2.60 9.92 11.37
CA ALA A 116 -3.54 10.19 10.28
C ALA A 116 -4.99 9.88 10.67
N ILE A 117 -5.26 8.78 11.38
CA ILE A 117 -6.60 8.41 11.87
C ILE A 117 -7.11 9.45 12.90
N VAL A 118 -6.23 9.87 13.82
CA VAL A 118 -6.52 10.95 14.78
C VAL A 118 -6.85 12.25 14.04
N ASN A 119 -6.00 12.68 13.10
CA ASN A 119 -6.22 13.89 12.30
C ASN A 119 -7.50 13.83 11.46
N TRP A 120 -7.86 12.67 10.91
CA TRP A 120 -9.12 12.45 10.19
C TRP A 120 -10.33 12.66 11.11
N MET A 121 -10.37 11.97 12.25
CA MET A 121 -11.48 12.15 13.20
C MET A 121 -11.54 13.58 13.75
N ASP A 122 -10.41 14.26 13.95
CA ASP A 122 -10.35 15.66 14.33
C ASP A 122 -10.81 16.62 13.22
N ALA A 123 -10.54 16.31 11.95
CA ALA A 123 -11.05 17.06 10.80
C ALA A 123 -12.57 16.92 10.67
N VAL A 124 -13.11 15.69 10.75
CA VAL A 124 -14.56 15.45 10.79
C VAL A 124 -15.19 16.15 12.00
N LYS A 125 -14.54 16.14 13.19
CA LYS A 125 -15.08 16.78 14.40
C LYS A 125 -15.09 18.30 14.30
N LYS A 126 -14.06 18.89 13.69
CA LYS A 126 -13.94 20.32 13.44
C LYS A 126 -15.01 20.82 12.46
N HIS A 127 -15.34 20.00 11.46
CA HIS A 127 -16.31 20.35 10.41
C HIS A 127 -17.76 20.04 10.82
N TYR A 128 -18.00 18.89 11.45
CA TYR A 128 -19.29 18.47 12.01
C TYR A 128 -19.22 18.31 13.54
N PRO A 129 -19.26 19.41 14.31
CA PRO A 129 -19.09 19.35 15.77
C PRO A 129 -20.23 18.61 16.50
N ASN A 130 -21.42 18.55 15.91
CA ASN A 130 -22.66 18.10 16.55
C ASN A 130 -23.37 16.97 15.77
N LEU A 131 -22.63 15.97 15.28
CA LEU A 131 -23.21 14.75 14.71
C LEU A 131 -24.12 14.06 15.73
N ALA A 132 -25.21 13.44 15.26
CA ALA A 132 -26.20 12.76 16.08
C ALA A 132 -26.10 11.22 16.00
N LEU A 133 -25.76 10.70 14.82
CA LEU A 133 -25.61 9.28 14.51
C LEU A 133 -24.28 9.09 13.78
N ILE A 134 -23.45 8.14 14.22
CA ILE A 134 -22.15 7.85 13.60
C ILE A 134 -21.96 6.33 13.52
N ASP A 135 -21.77 5.81 12.30
CA ASP A 135 -21.15 4.51 12.12
C ASP A 135 -19.65 4.69 12.35
N VAL A 136 -19.12 4.11 13.44
CA VAL A 136 -17.73 4.34 13.86
C VAL A 136 -16.79 3.35 13.20
N VAL A 137 -17.17 2.06 13.20
CA VAL A 137 -16.48 0.99 12.49
C VAL A 137 -17.52 0.21 11.70
N ASN A 138 -17.19 -0.08 10.45
CA ASN A 138 -18.01 -0.82 9.50
C ASN A 138 -17.36 -2.16 9.15
N GLU A 139 -18.15 -3.23 9.09
CA GLU A 139 -17.84 -4.54 8.46
C GLU A 139 -16.60 -5.28 8.98
N ALA A 140 -16.36 -5.29 10.30
CA ALA A 140 -15.22 -5.98 10.90
C ALA A 140 -15.43 -7.49 11.15
N VAL A 141 -16.56 -8.07 10.76
CA VAL A 141 -16.75 -9.53 10.70
C VAL A 141 -15.79 -10.16 9.67
N GLU A 142 -15.27 -11.35 9.98
CA GLU A 142 -14.35 -12.07 9.10
C GLU A 142 -15.04 -12.51 7.80
N GLY A 143 -14.36 -12.30 6.67
CA GLY A 143 -14.92 -12.50 5.33
C GLY A 143 -15.81 -11.36 4.82
N HIS A 144 -16.01 -10.28 5.61
CA HIS A 144 -16.66 -9.05 5.16
C HIS A 144 -15.59 -8.04 4.66
N GLN A 145 -15.42 -6.87 5.29
CA GLN A 145 -14.37 -5.90 4.94
C GLN A 145 -13.64 -5.35 6.18
N PRO A 146 -13.09 -6.21 7.07
CA PRO A 146 -12.25 -5.77 8.17
C PRO A 146 -10.96 -5.13 7.64
N ASP A 147 -10.48 -4.07 8.29
CA ASP A 147 -9.06 -3.74 8.16
C ASP A 147 -8.25 -4.77 8.96
N THR A 148 -7.25 -5.36 8.31
CA THR A 148 -6.36 -6.38 8.87
C THR A 148 -4.90 -5.96 8.92
N HIS A 149 -4.57 -4.70 8.58
CA HIS A 149 -3.19 -4.20 8.56
C HIS A 149 -3.04 -2.67 8.73
N TYR A 150 -3.80 -1.84 8.01
CA TYR A 150 -3.47 -0.40 7.92
C TYR A 150 -4.04 0.41 9.09
N ILE A 151 -5.34 0.29 9.33
CA ILE A 151 -6.04 0.99 10.41
C ILE A 151 -5.99 0.18 11.72
N SER A 152 -6.09 -1.15 11.62
CA SER A 152 -6.13 -2.06 12.77
C SER A 152 -4.83 -2.04 13.57
N GLU A 153 -3.67 -2.33 12.95
CA GLU A 153 -2.36 -2.29 13.63
C GLU A 153 -2.09 -0.94 14.29
N ALA A 154 -2.37 0.15 13.57
CA ALA A 154 -2.18 1.53 14.04
C ALA A 154 -3.02 1.87 15.28
N LEU A 155 -4.15 1.19 15.49
CA LEU A 155 -5.03 1.37 16.65
C LEU A 155 -4.84 0.31 17.74
N GLY A 156 -3.83 -0.57 17.62
CA GLY A 156 -3.48 -1.60 18.62
C GLY A 156 -3.68 -3.05 18.15
N GLY A 157 -4.18 -3.27 16.93
CA GLY A 157 -4.44 -4.58 16.36
C GLY A 157 -5.46 -5.39 17.18
N ALA A 158 -5.21 -6.69 17.30
CA ALA A 158 -6.08 -7.60 18.06
C ALA A 158 -6.10 -7.31 19.57
N GLY A 159 -4.99 -6.82 20.15
CA GLY A 159 -4.85 -6.53 21.59
C GLY A 159 -5.32 -7.66 22.53
N GLU A 160 -5.90 -7.34 23.68
CA GLU A 160 -6.32 -8.37 24.66
C GLU A 160 -7.63 -9.08 24.28
N THR A 161 -8.45 -8.47 23.41
CA THR A 161 -9.83 -8.91 23.14
C THR A 161 -10.02 -9.60 21.79
N GLY A 162 -9.05 -9.49 20.88
CA GLY A 162 -9.21 -9.79 19.45
C GLY A 162 -9.61 -8.56 18.62
N TYR A 163 -10.14 -7.51 19.27
CA TYR A 163 -10.79 -6.36 18.64
C TYR A 163 -10.38 -5.00 19.24
N ASP A 164 -9.22 -4.91 19.90
CA ASP A 164 -8.80 -3.69 20.61
C ASP A 164 -8.70 -2.46 19.68
N TRP A 165 -8.34 -2.65 18.41
CA TRP A 165 -8.36 -1.59 17.40
C TRP A 165 -9.75 -0.96 17.22
N ILE A 166 -10.82 -1.76 17.29
CA ILE A 166 -12.21 -1.30 17.23
C ILE A 166 -12.54 -0.54 18.52
N ILE A 167 -12.18 -1.08 19.69
CA ILE A 167 -12.35 -0.41 20.98
C ILE A 167 -11.70 0.97 20.95
N LYS A 168 -10.48 1.07 20.42
CA LYS A 168 -9.74 2.32 20.29
C LYS A 168 -10.39 3.31 19.31
N ALA A 169 -10.95 2.83 18.19
CA ALA A 169 -11.75 3.68 17.29
C ALA A 169 -12.99 4.26 17.99
N PHE A 170 -13.71 3.47 18.79
CA PHE A 170 -14.83 3.94 19.59
C PHE A 170 -14.41 4.94 20.67
N GLU A 171 -13.27 4.74 21.35
CA GLU A 171 -12.74 5.72 22.31
C GLU A 171 -12.43 7.06 21.65
N LEU A 172 -11.72 7.05 20.51
CA LEU A 172 -11.40 8.26 19.75
C LEU A 172 -12.67 8.97 19.24
N ALA A 173 -13.69 8.22 18.82
CA ALA A 173 -14.99 8.78 18.44
C ALA A 173 -15.73 9.38 19.64
N TYR A 174 -15.70 8.74 20.81
CA TYR A 174 -16.39 9.23 22.02
C TYR A 174 -15.73 10.48 22.63
N GLU A 175 -14.41 10.59 22.58
CA GLU A 175 -13.68 11.83 22.93
C GLU A 175 -14.18 13.04 22.13
N ARG A 176 -14.60 12.80 20.89
CA ARG A 176 -14.98 13.83 19.91
C ARG A 176 -16.49 14.09 19.90
N TRP A 177 -17.32 13.06 19.81
CA TRP A 177 -18.79 13.17 19.76
C TRP A 177 -19.47 12.39 20.90
N PRO A 178 -19.26 12.80 22.17
CA PRO A 178 -19.80 12.08 23.32
C PRO A 178 -21.34 12.04 23.37
N ASN A 179 -21.99 12.99 22.68
CA ASN A 179 -23.44 13.12 22.56
C ASN A 179 -24.02 12.45 21.29
N ALA A 180 -23.19 12.00 20.35
CA ALA A 180 -23.64 11.20 19.23
C ALA A 180 -23.92 9.77 19.69
N ILE A 181 -24.86 9.09 19.03
CA ILE A 181 -25.07 7.66 19.18
C ILE A 181 -24.02 6.96 18.30
N LEU A 182 -23.10 6.23 18.95
CA LEU A 182 -21.98 5.54 18.30
C LEU A 182 -22.36 4.10 17.95
N ILE A 183 -22.23 3.74 16.67
CA ILE A 183 -22.77 2.50 16.08
C ILE A 183 -21.63 1.63 15.51
N TYR A 184 -21.68 0.32 15.76
CA TYR A 184 -20.92 -0.68 15.00
C TYR A 184 -21.83 -1.27 13.92
N ASN A 185 -21.44 -1.21 12.64
CA ASN A 185 -22.33 -1.52 11.51
C ASN A 185 -21.80 -2.71 10.68
N ASP A 186 -22.67 -3.64 10.30
CA ASP A 186 -22.24 -4.86 9.57
C ASP A 186 -23.38 -5.56 8.79
N PHE A 187 -23.04 -6.32 7.74
CA PHE A 187 -24.00 -7.03 6.87
C PHE A 187 -24.20 -8.51 7.20
N ASN A 188 -25.11 -9.16 6.47
CA ASN A 188 -25.56 -10.55 6.62
C ASN A 188 -26.09 -10.99 7.99
N THR A 189 -25.97 -10.19 9.04
CA THR A 189 -26.11 -10.55 10.47
C THR A 189 -27.38 -11.34 10.85
N PHE A 190 -28.49 -11.17 10.11
CA PHE A 190 -29.74 -11.91 10.33
C PHE A 190 -29.82 -13.26 9.59
N GLN A 191 -29.03 -13.47 8.54
CA GLN A 191 -29.04 -14.67 7.71
C GLN A 191 -27.79 -15.53 7.97
N TRP A 192 -26.60 -14.93 7.95
CA TRP A 192 -25.29 -15.59 8.11
C TRP A 192 -24.44 -14.84 9.16
N ASN A 193 -23.31 -15.43 9.58
CA ASN A 193 -22.31 -14.87 10.52
C ASN A 193 -22.84 -14.33 11.88
N THR A 194 -24.11 -14.60 12.24
CA THR A 194 -24.81 -14.03 13.40
C THR A 194 -24.06 -14.19 14.73
N ASP A 195 -23.43 -15.34 14.98
CA ASP A 195 -22.72 -15.59 16.23
C ASP A 195 -21.39 -14.83 16.34
N GLN A 196 -20.69 -14.62 15.21
CA GLN A 196 -19.45 -13.84 15.16
C GLN A 196 -19.75 -12.35 15.33
N TYR A 197 -20.82 -11.85 14.69
CA TYR A 197 -21.32 -10.49 14.91
C TYR A 197 -21.74 -10.25 16.37
N ILE A 198 -22.47 -11.21 16.97
CA ILE A 198 -22.80 -11.18 18.40
C ILE A 198 -21.53 -11.16 19.24
N ASP A 199 -20.50 -11.95 18.92
CA ASP A 199 -19.28 -11.99 19.72
C ASP A 199 -18.48 -10.69 19.65
N ILE A 200 -18.33 -10.08 18.46
CA ILE A 200 -17.69 -8.76 18.32
C ILE A 200 -18.40 -7.74 19.21
N VAL A 201 -19.71 -7.52 19.00
CA VAL A 201 -20.45 -6.48 19.75
C VAL A 201 -20.49 -6.79 21.26
N ARG A 202 -20.59 -8.07 21.64
CA ARG A 202 -20.46 -8.54 23.03
C ARG A 202 -19.11 -8.18 23.61
N THR A 203 -18.02 -8.43 22.89
CA THR A 203 -16.65 -8.23 23.36
C THR A 203 -16.32 -6.74 23.47
N LEU A 204 -16.75 -5.90 22.52
CA LEU A 204 -16.65 -4.44 22.63
C LEU A 204 -17.38 -3.91 23.87
N ARG A 205 -18.63 -4.35 24.09
CA ARG A 205 -19.45 -3.98 25.27
C ARG A 205 -18.78 -4.46 26.56
N ASP A 206 -18.39 -5.72 26.62
CA ASP A 206 -17.82 -6.36 27.80
C ASP A 206 -16.48 -5.70 28.20
N ALA A 207 -15.64 -5.36 27.22
CA ALA A 207 -14.39 -4.62 27.43
C ALA A 207 -14.55 -3.13 27.81
N GLY A 208 -15.79 -2.60 27.77
CA GLY A 208 -16.10 -1.24 28.18
C GLY A 208 -16.02 -0.18 27.08
N ALA A 209 -15.98 -0.58 25.80
CA ALA A 209 -15.98 0.35 24.68
C ALA A 209 -17.24 1.24 24.68
N PRO A 210 -17.13 2.52 24.26
CA PRO A 210 -18.26 3.46 24.24
C PRO A 210 -19.20 3.28 23.04
N ILE A 211 -19.58 2.03 22.74
CA ILE A 211 -20.57 1.66 21.73
C ILE A 211 -22.00 1.85 22.29
N ASP A 212 -22.85 2.63 21.62
CA ASP A 212 -24.22 2.91 22.09
C ASP A 212 -25.25 1.96 21.47
N ALA A 213 -25.03 1.55 20.22
CA ALA A 213 -25.94 0.71 19.45
C ALA A 213 -25.17 -0.18 18.46
N TYR A 214 -25.86 -1.16 17.88
CA TYR A 214 -25.35 -1.99 16.78
C TYR A 214 -26.25 -1.88 15.55
N GLY A 215 -25.65 -1.75 14.37
CA GLY A 215 -26.29 -1.61 13.08
C GLY A 215 -26.26 -2.93 12.31
N CYS A 216 -27.42 -3.39 11.85
CA CYS A 216 -27.55 -4.48 10.91
C CYS A 216 -27.88 -3.89 9.54
N GLN A 217 -26.94 -3.92 8.59
CA GLN A 217 -27.13 -3.35 7.25
C GLN A 217 -28.41 -3.89 6.61
N SER A 218 -28.61 -5.21 6.63
CA SER A 218 -29.84 -5.86 6.17
C SER A 218 -30.11 -5.72 4.66
N HIS A 219 -29.03 -5.66 3.87
CA HIS A 219 -29.05 -5.85 2.43
C HIS A 219 -29.73 -7.17 2.03
N ASP A 220 -30.39 -7.12 0.88
CA ASP A 220 -31.06 -8.19 0.15
C ASP A 220 -31.66 -9.30 1.03
N LEU A 221 -32.65 -8.91 1.85
CA LEU A 221 -33.47 -9.89 2.58
C LEU A 221 -34.53 -10.57 1.68
N THR A 222 -34.34 -10.62 0.35
CA THR A 222 -35.28 -11.25 -0.59
C THR A 222 -35.59 -12.70 -0.20
N GLY A 223 -36.88 -13.02 -0.03
CA GLY A 223 -37.35 -14.34 0.41
C GLY A 223 -37.03 -14.71 1.86
N CYS A 224 -36.35 -13.86 2.64
CA CYS A 224 -36.09 -14.13 4.06
C CYS A 224 -37.41 -14.15 4.84
N SER A 225 -37.77 -15.31 5.41
CA SER A 225 -39.07 -15.46 6.05
C SER A 225 -39.17 -14.65 7.35
N ALA A 226 -40.37 -14.12 7.62
CA ALA A 226 -40.69 -13.42 8.88
C ALA A 226 -40.32 -14.23 10.14
N ALA A 227 -40.41 -15.57 10.08
CA ALA A 227 -40.01 -16.43 11.17
C ALA A 227 -38.48 -16.46 11.37
N THR A 228 -37.72 -16.54 10.27
CA THR A 228 -36.24 -16.53 10.28
C THR A 228 -35.72 -15.19 10.81
N LEU A 229 -36.20 -14.08 10.23
CA LEU A 229 -35.81 -12.72 10.63
C LEU A 229 -36.11 -12.48 12.12
N LYS A 230 -37.33 -12.81 12.58
CA LYS A 230 -37.71 -12.67 13.99
C LYS A 230 -36.86 -13.52 14.92
N ALA A 231 -36.48 -14.75 14.52
CA ALA A 231 -35.60 -15.60 15.30
C ALA A 231 -34.20 -15.00 15.44
N SER A 232 -33.60 -14.54 14.34
CA SER A 232 -32.26 -13.92 14.34
C SER A 232 -32.23 -12.60 15.11
N MET A 233 -33.21 -11.71 14.91
CA MET A 233 -33.36 -10.48 15.71
C MET A 233 -33.44 -10.80 17.21
N SER A 234 -34.23 -11.81 17.59
CA SER A 234 -34.38 -12.25 18.99
C SER A 234 -33.09 -12.85 19.55
N LYS A 235 -32.36 -13.64 18.75
CA LYS A 235 -31.06 -14.22 19.12
C LYS A 235 -30.04 -13.13 19.45
N ILE A 236 -29.87 -12.17 18.54
CA ILE A 236 -28.96 -11.03 18.70
C ILE A 236 -29.35 -10.21 19.94
N GLN A 237 -30.63 -9.82 20.06
CA GLN A 237 -31.05 -8.95 21.17
C GLN A 237 -30.99 -9.64 22.54
N ASN A 238 -31.24 -10.95 22.63
CA ASN A 238 -31.11 -11.69 23.89
C ASN A 238 -29.64 -11.75 24.39
N ALA A 239 -28.67 -11.80 23.46
CA ALA A 239 -27.24 -11.86 23.78
C ALA A 239 -26.63 -10.47 24.06
N LEU A 240 -27.03 -9.45 23.27
CA LEU A 240 -26.45 -8.11 23.34
C LEU A 240 -27.17 -7.19 24.33
N LYS A 241 -28.51 -7.24 24.39
CA LYS A 241 -29.37 -6.38 25.21
C LYS A 241 -29.07 -4.88 25.01
N MET A 242 -28.93 -4.49 23.75
CA MET A 242 -28.54 -3.14 23.34
C MET A 242 -29.48 -2.62 22.23
N PRO A 243 -29.53 -1.29 22.00
CA PRO A 243 -30.24 -0.72 20.87
C PRO A 243 -29.73 -1.24 19.52
N MET A 244 -30.67 -1.58 18.65
CA MET A 244 -30.44 -1.99 17.25
C MET A 244 -30.79 -0.83 16.31
N TYR A 245 -30.04 -0.67 15.22
CA TYR A 245 -30.47 0.05 14.02
C TYR A 245 -30.54 -0.90 12.84
N ILE A 246 -31.52 -0.66 11.96
CA ILE A 246 -31.49 -1.21 10.60
C ILE A 246 -30.96 -0.11 9.71
N THR A 247 -29.83 -0.36 9.07
CA THR A 247 -28.98 0.72 8.55
C THR A 247 -28.97 0.84 7.03
N GLU A 248 -29.22 -0.24 6.28
CA GLU A 248 -29.02 -0.32 4.83
C GLU A 248 -30.02 -1.31 4.17
N TYR A 249 -31.29 -1.30 4.61
CA TYR A 249 -32.29 -2.31 4.21
C TYR A 249 -32.71 -2.19 2.74
N ASP A 250 -32.66 -3.31 2.02
CA ASP A 250 -33.17 -3.43 0.64
C ASP A 250 -33.67 -4.86 0.32
N ILE A 251 -34.34 -4.99 -0.84
CA ILE A 251 -34.90 -6.24 -1.39
C ILE A 251 -34.68 -6.20 -2.91
N GLY A 252 -33.74 -7.01 -3.40
CA GLY A 252 -33.26 -7.08 -4.80
C GLY A 252 -34.19 -7.77 -5.80
N GLU A 253 -35.50 -7.74 -5.61
CA GLU A 253 -36.45 -8.49 -6.44
C GLU A 253 -37.14 -7.62 -7.51
N SER A 254 -37.03 -8.07 -8.75
CA SER A 254 -37.69 -7.55 -9.96
C SER A 254 -39.22 -7.67 -9.95
N ASP A 255 -39.74 -8.77 -9.38
CA ASP A 255 -41.17 -9.07 -9.27
C ASP A 255 -41.81 -8.24 -8.15
N ASP A 256 -42.53 -7.20 -8.57
CA ASP A 256 -43.30 -6.28 -7.72
C ASP A 256 -44.25 -6.99 -6.74
N THR A 257 -44.71 -8.22 -7.04
CA THR A 257 -45.57 -9.03 -6.16
C THR A 257 -44.77 -9.64 -5.02
N LYS A 258 -43.60 -10.20 -5.32
CA LYS A 258 -42.71 -10.79 -4.31
C LYS A 258 -42.09 -9.71 -3.42
N GLN A 259 -41.59 -8.61 -4.02
CA GLN A 259 -41.05 -7.48 -3.26
C GLN A 259 -42.10 -6.93 -2.27
N LEU A 260 -43.36 -6.80 -2.70
CA LEU A 260 -44.48 -6.40 -1.83
C LEU A 260 -44.71 -7.40 -0.69
N ASN A 261 -44.58 -8.70 -0.92
CA ASN A 261 -44.76 -9.73 0.10
C ASN A 261 -43.63 -9.71 1.14
N ASP A 262 -42.38 -9.56 0.71
CA ASP A 262 -41.22 -9.48 1.61
C ASP A 262 -41.28 -8.21 2.47
N TYR A 263 -41.55 -7.04 1.87
CA TYR A 263 -41.77 -5.79 2.62
C TYR A 263 -42.88 -5.93 3.67
N LYS A 264 -44.02 -6.56 3.32
CA LYS A 264 -45.13 -6.84 4.25
C LYS A 264 -44.76 -7.81 5.36
N ALA A 265 -43.90 -8.79 5.08
CA ALA A 265 -43.49 -9.82 6.04
C ALA A 265 -42.40 -9.33 7.01
N GLN A 266 -41.53 -8.42 6.56
CA GLN A 266 -40.30 -8.07 7.25
C GLN A 266 -40.35 -6.69 7.90
N LEU A 267 -40.76 -5.64 7.19
CA LEU A 267 -40.66 -4.27 7.68
C LEU A 267 -41.42 -4.03 9.00
N PRO A 268 -42.62 -4.62 9.26
CA PRO A 268 -43.28 -4.48 10.56
C PRO A 268 -42.47 -5.09 11.72
N LEU A 269 -41.73 -6.18 11.49
CA LEU A 269 -40.83 -6.76 12.51
C LEU A 269 -39.66 -5.84 12.82
N LEU A 270 -39.08 -5.22 11.78
CA LEU A 270 -37.99 -4.26 11.90
C LEU A 270 -38.45 -2.96 12.59
N TRP A 271 -39.65 -2.49 12.27
CA TRP A 271 -40.19 -1.21 12.74
C TRP A 271 -40.82 -1.28 14.14
N GLU A 272 -41.63 -2.30 14.43
CA GLU A 272 -42.40 -2.38 15.68
C GLU A 272 -41.60 -2.91 16.88
N ALA A 273 -40.36 -3.37 16.66
CA ALA A 273 -39.47 -3.77 17.74
C ALA A 273 -39.10 -2.57 18.64
N ASP A 274 -39.50 -2.62 19.92
CA ASP A 274 -39.20 -1.62 20.97
C ASP A 274 -37.67 -1.35 21.16
N TYR A 275 -36.81 -2.23 20.66
CA TYR A 275 -35.34 -2.11 20.72
C TYR A 275 -34.69 -1.68 19.40
N CYS A 276 -35.47 -1.54 18.31
CA CYS A 276 -34.99 -0.98 17.05
C CYS A 276 -35.24 0.54 17.04
N ALA A 277 -34.19 1.34 16.86
CA ALA A 277 -34.26 2.80 17.00
C ALA A 277 -34.58 3.57 15.71
N GLY A 278 -34.47 2.92 14.55
CA GLY A 278 -34.75 3.51 13.25
C GLY A 278 -34.41 2.56 12.12
N VAL A 279 -35.00 2.81 10.95
CA VAL A 279 -34.80 2.02 9.74
C VAL A 279 -34.36 2.93 8.59
N THR A 280 -33.16 2.72 8.09
CA THR A 280 -32.65 3.34 6.85
C THR A 280 -32.71 2.32 5.72
N LEU A 281 -33.21 2.72 4.55
CA LEU A 281 -33.19 1.93 3.32
C LEU A 281 -31.96 2.27 2.46
N TRP A 282 -31.41 1.32 1.72
CA TRP A 282 -30.24 1.56 0.84
C TRP A 282 -30.62 1.86 -0.62
N GLY A 283 -31.43 2.92 -0.77
CA GLY A 283 -31.87 3.45 -2.05
C GLY A 283 -33.37 3.21 -2.29
N TYR A 284 -33.98 4.08 -3.09
CA TYR A 284 -35.42 4.02 -3.35
C TYR A 284 -35.83 4.19 -4.82
N ILE A 285 -34.90 4.52 -5.73
CA ILE A 285 -35.17 4.60 -7.17
C ILE A 285 -34.66 3.32 -7.84
N TYR A 286 -35.58 2.54 -8.41
CA TYR A 286 -35.29 1.31 -9.17
C TYR A 286 -34.34 1.61 -10.34
N GLY A 287 -33.33 0.77 -10.54
CA GLY A 287 -32.30 0.97 -11.55
C GLY A 287 -31.18 1.96 -11.18
N HIS A 288 -31.27 2.61 -10.01
CA HIS A 288 -30.31 3.63 -9.53
C HIS A 288 -29.79 3.34 -8.11
N THR A 289 -29.93 2.10 -7.66
CA THR A 289 -29.42 1.54 -6.40
C THR A 289 -28.03 0.92 -6.58
N TRP A 290 -27.39 0.53 -5.48
CA TRP A 290 -26.06 -0.10 -5.48
C TRP A 290 -26.00 -1.48 -6.16
N THR A 291 -27.13 -2.21 -6.26
CA THR A 291 -27.17 -3.55 -6.87
C THR A 291 -26.96 -3.49 -8.39
N THR A 292 -26.05 -4.31 -8.93
CA THR A 292 -25.65 -4.26 -10.35
C THR A 292 -26.74 -4.64 -11.35
N ASP A 293 -27.83 -5.24 -10.88
CA ASP A 293 -29.03 -5.57 -11.64
C ASP A 293 -30.12 -4.48 -11.57
N GLY A 294 -29.96 -3.50 -10.67
CA GLY A 294 -30.91 -2.42 -10.43
C GLY A 294 -32.26 -2.86 -9.86
N ASN A 295 -32.41 -4.10 -9.37
CA ASN A 295 -33.73 -4.66 -9.05
C ASN A 295 -34.34 -4.19 -7.73
N SER A 296 -33.52 -3.65 -6.83
CA SER A 296 -33.97 -3.06 -5.57
C SER A 296 -34.61 -1.67 -5.79
N GLY A 297 -34.91 -0.94 -4.71
CA GLY A 297 -35.65 0.32 -4.77
C GLY A 297 -37.17 0.16 -4.95
N LEU A 298 -37.88 1.27 -4.74
CA LEU A 298 -39.31 1.34 -4.44
C LEU A 298 -40.13 2.21 -5.42
N ILE A 299 -39.49 3.10 -6.18
CA ILE A 299 -40.10 3.98 -7.18
C ILE A 299 -39.39 3.75 -8.51
N ARG A 300 -40.12 3.63 -9.61
CA ARG A 300 -39.55 3.50 -10.97
C ARG A 300 -39.49 4.87 -11.64
N GLU A 301 -38.36 5.24 -12.24
CA GLU A 301 -38.30 6.34 -13.21
C GLU A 301 -38.91 5.88 -14.54
N GLY A 302 -39.78 6.68 -15.14
CA GLY A 302 -40.41 6.39 -16.43
C GLY A 302 -40.69 7.64 -17.25
N LYS A 303 -41.34 7.47 -18.39
CA LYS A 303 -41.79 8.56 -19.27
C LYS A 303 -43.30 8.51 -19.44
N ASP A 304 -43.95 9.66 -19.35
CA ASP A 304 -45.36 9.78 -19.74
C ASP A 304 -45.55 9.85 -21.26
N SER A 305 -46.80 9.90 -21.72
CA SER A 305 -47.16 10.00 -23.14
C SER A 305 -46.73 11.31 -23.82
N SER A 306 -46.20 12.29 -23.06
CA SER A 306 -45.58 13.52 -23.58
C SER A 306 -44.04 13.46 -23.61
N GLY A 307 -43.43 12.38 -23.10
CA GLY A 307 -41.98 12.23 -22.99
C GLY A 307 -41.36 12.90 -21.76
N ARG A 308 -42.17 13.41 -20.83
CA ARG A 308 -41.71 13.97 -19.55
C ARG A 308 -41.33 12.84 -18.60
N THR A 309 -40.27 13.02 -17.79
CA THR A 309 -39.99 12.09 -16.68
C THR A 309 -41.12 12.11 -15.66
N VAL A 310 -41.62 10.92 -15.33
CA VAL A 310 -42.56 10.67 -14.24
C VAL A 310 -42.01 9.58 -13.34
N TYR A 311 -42.47 9.58 -12.10
CA TYR A 311 -42.08 8.62 -11.07
C TYR A 311 -43.32 7.83 -10.66
N THR A 312 -43.20 6.50 -10.62
CA THR A 312 -44.31 5.63 -10.23
C THR A 312 -43.90 4.73 -9.08
N ASP A 313 -44.68 4.78 -7.99
CA ASP A 313 -44.57 3.85 -6.88
C ASP A 313 -44.67 2.40 -7.38
N ARG A 314 -43.73 1.54 -6.98
CA ARG A 314 -43.93 0.08 -7.01
C ARG A 314 -44.98 -0.29 -5.96
N PRO A 315 -45.70 -1.41 -6.07
CA PRO A 315 -46.71 -1.82 -5.09
C PRO A 315 -46.21 -1.86 -3.64
N ALA A 316 -44.93 -2.19 -3.42
CA ALA A 316 -44.29 -2.12 -2.10
C ALA A 316 -44.25 -0.69 -1.51
N MET A 317 -44.07 0.34 -2.33
CA MET A 317 -44.09 1.75 -1.92
C MET A 317 -45.50 2.23 -1.62
N THR A 318 -46.49 1.84 -2.44
CA THR A 318 -47.91 2.13 -2.16
C THR A 318 -48.30 1.58 -0.80
N TRP A 319 -47.94 0.33 -0.51
CA TRP A 319 -48.18 -0.28 0.80
C TRP A 319 -47.37 0.38 1.93
N LEU A 320 -46.13 0.80 1.68
CA LEU A 320 -45.30 1.50 2.68
C LEU A 320 -45.97 2.82 3.13
N ARG A 321 -46.57 3.57 2.19
CA ARG A 321 -47.36 4.78 2.50
C ARG A 321 -48.57 4.45 3.39
N GLU A 322 -49.31 3.40 3.07
CA GLU A 322 -50.46 2.94 3.86
C GLU A 322 -50.06 2.49 5.27
N TYR A 323 -48.99 1.70 5.40
CA TYR A 323 -48.49 1.19 6.67
C TYR A 323 -47.97 2.31 7.59
N MET A 324 -47.17 3.25 7.06
CA MET A 324 -46.63 4.37 7.85
C MET A 324 -47.71 5.40 8.26
N ALA A 325 -48.83 5.45 7.52
CA ALA A 325 -50.02 6.19 7.92
C ALA A 325 -50.85 5.47 9.02
N GLY A 326 -50.56 4.21 9.33
CA GLY A 326 -51.27 3.41 10.34
C GLY A 326 -50.80 3.65 11.78
N ASP A 327 -51.67 3.33 12.75
CA ASP A 327 -51.41 3.59 14.17
C ASP A 327 -50.26 2.74 14.74
N ALA A 328 -50.02 1.54 14.20
CA ALA A 328 -48.89 0.69 14.58
C ALA A 328 -47.54 1.38 14.29
N ALA A 329 -47.38 1.92 13.08
CA ALA A 329 -46.16 2.63 12.71
C ALA A 329 -45.95 3.91 13.53
N LYS A 330 -47.03 4.66 13.79
CA LYS A 330 -47.02 5.90 14.59
C LYS A 330 -46.73 5.69 16.08
N SER A 331 -47.04 4.52 16.64
CA SER A 331 -46.91 4.22 18.08
C SER A 331 -45.75 3.29 18.45
N ALA A 332 -45.02 2.75 17.47
CA ALA A 332 -43.82 1.94 17.68
C ALA A 332 -42.74 2.70 18.48
N LYS A 333 -42.26 2.13 19.59
CA LYS A 333 -41.34 2.80 20.53
C LYS A 333 -39.87 2.65 20.14
N SER A 334 -39.08 3.69 20.39
CA SER A 334 -37.63 3.69 20.21
C SER A 334 -36.90 3.56 21.57
N PRO A 335 -35.75 2.87 21.66
CA PRO A 335 -34.86 2.97 22.81
C PRO A 335 -34.15 4.33 22.90
N PHE A 336 -34.23 5.17 21.86
CA PHE A 336 -33.74 6.55 21.86
C PHE A 336 -34.87 7.54 21.48
N PRO A 337 -35.78 7.88 22.42
CA PRO A 337 -36.85 8.86 22.18
C PRO A 337 -36.35 10.19 21.61
N GLY A 338 -37.12 10.78 20.71
CA GLY A 338 -36.75 11.97 19.94
C GLY A 338 -35.47 11.83 19.10
N MET A 339 -34.98 10.60 18.87
CA MET A 339 -33.71 10.25 18.22
C MET A 339 -32.47 10.82 18.93
N LYS A 340 -32.47 10.87 20.27
CA LYS A 340 -31.30 11.23 21.09
C LYS A 340 -31.10 10.23 22.23
N LYS A 341 -29.84 9.92 22.56
CA LYS A 341 -29.53 9.25 23.83
C LYS A 341 -29.66 10.24 24.99
N GLU A 342 -30.38 9.84 26.03
CA GLU A 342 -30.55 10.66 27.25
C GLU A 342 -29.42 10.44 28.26
N ALA A 343 -28.84 9.24 28.27
CA ALA A 343 -27.70 8.88 29.11
C ALA A 343 -26.54 8.37 28.26
N SER A 344 -25.32 8.74 28.65
CA SER A 344 -24.08 8.16 28.15
C SER A 344 -23.40 7.50 29.35
N LEU A 345 -23.36 6.17 29.39
CA LEU A 345 -22.85 5.40 30.53
C LEU A 345 -21.93 4.27 30.04
N TYR A 346 -20.66 4.30 30.47
CA TYR A 346 -19.63 3.34 30.06
C TYR A 346 -18.80 2.90 31.25
N VAL A 347 -18.42 1.63 31.28
CA VAL A 347 -17.70 0.99 32.39
C VAL A 347 -16.40 0.43 31.83
N LYS A 348 -15.29 1.15 32.01
CA LYS A 348 -13.96 0.70 31.56
C LYS A 348 -13.17 0.14 32.76
N PRO A 349 -12.98 -1.19 32.86
CA PRO A 349 -11.99 -1.75 33.78
C PRO A 349 -10.58 -1.38 33.33
N SER A 350 -9.61 -1.35 34.25
CA SER A 350 -8.20 -1.07 33.93
C SER A 350 -7.52 -2.16 33.10
N ALA A 351 -8.02 -3.39 33.15
CA ALA A 351 -7.71 -4.50 32.24
C ALA A 351 -8.93 -5.43 32.15
N ILE A 352 -9.14 -6.12 31.03
CA ILE A 352 -10.23 -7.11 30.92
C ILE A 352 -9.83 -8.48 31.47
N ARG A 353 -8.52 -8.73 31.56
CA ARG A 353 -7.87 -9.91 32.14
C ARG A 353 -7.15 -9.48 33.42
N VAL A 354 -7.38 -10.16 34.54
CA VAL A 354 -6.78 -9.78 35.83
C VAL A 354 -6.41 -11.01 36.66
N THR A 355 -5.40 -10.92 37.53
CA THR A 355 -5.10 -11.98 38.50
C THR A 355 -6.07 -11.89 39.68
N LYS A 356 -6.69 -13.01 40.08
CA LYS A 356 -7.57 -13.06 41.26
C LYS A 356 -6.84 -12.54 42.51
N GLY A 357 -7.53 -11.77 43.34
CA GLY A 357 -6.97 -11.17 44.55
C GLY A 357 -6.08 -9.93 44.33
N GLN A 358 -5.76 -9.56 43.08
CA GLN A 358 -5.14 -8.26 42.80
C GLN A 358 -6.21 -7.15 42.74
N PRO A 359 -5.93 -5.96 43.30
CA PRO A 359 -6.82 -4.80 43.14
C PRO A 359 -6.75 -4.25 41.71
N MET A 360 -7.85 -3.65 41.26
CA MET A 360 -7.95 -3.01 39.97
C MET A 360 -8.94 -1.84 40.00
N SER A 361 -8.63 -0.76 39.29
CA SER A 361 -9.54 0.36 39.09
C SER A 361 -10.56 0.05 38.00
N ILE A 362 -11.80 0.48 38.21
CA ILE A 362 -12.92 0.45 37.25
C ILE A 362 -13.46 1.87 37.12
N ARG A 363 -13.24 2.48 35.95
CA ARG A 363 -13.67 3.84 35.64
C ARG A 363 -15.05 3.83 35.00
N VAL A 364 -16.05 4.35 35.69
CA VAL A 364 -17.39 4.57 35.12
C VAL A 364 -17.49 6.02 34.63
N ARG A 365 -17.62 6.23 33.31
CA ARG A 365 -17.98 7.54 32.75
C ARG A 365 -19.50 7.63 32.66
N ALA A 366 -20.07 8.74 33.10
CA ALA A 366 -21.51 8.93 33.16
C ALA A 366 -21.91 10.37 32.81
N ALA A 367 -22.89 10.53 31.93
CA ALA A 367 -23.52 11.81 31.60
C ALA A 367 -25.03 11.63 31.40
N LEU A 368 -25.78 12.71 31.64
CA LEU A 368 -27.21 12.83 31.38
C LEU A 368 -27.46 14.10 30.56
N ARG A 369 -28.41 14.06 29.63
CA ARG A 369 -28.57 15.10 28.60
C ARG A 369 -29.61 16.17 28.96
N THR A 370 -30.61 15.86 29.78
CA THR A 370 -31.64 16.78 30.27
C THR A 370 -31.80 16.80 31.79
N LYS A 371 -31.03 15.96 32.50
CA LYS A 371 -31.14 15.72 33.95
C LYS A 371 -29.79 15.89 34.65
N SER A 372 -29.81 16.11 35.96
CA SER A 372 -28.60 16.06 36.80
C SER A 372 -28.37 14.64 37.33
N ILE A 373 -27.10 14.26 37.49
CA ILE A 373 -26.71 12.99 38.12
C ILE A 373 -26.94 13.09 39.62
N GLN A 374 -27.55 12.06 40.22
CA GLN A 374 -27.63 11.90 41.67
C GLN A 374 -26.47 11.02 42.17
N SER A 375 -26.34 9.81 41.62
CA SER A 375 -25.27 8.89 41.98
C SER A 375 -24.96 7.87 40.88
N VAL A 376 -23.80 7.23 40.99
CA VAL A 376 -23.40 6.05 40.22
C VAL A 376 -23.08 4.92 41.20
N SER A 377 -23.76 3.79 41.03
CA SER A 377 -23.52 2.54 41.77
C SER A 377 -22.82 1.53 40.87
N LEU A 378 -21.77 0.86 41.35
CA LEU A 378 -21.14 -0.26 40.65
C LEU A 378 -21.45 -1.58 41.36
N TYR A 379 -21.89 -2.57 40.59
CA TYR A 379 -22.14 -3.94 41.04
C TYR A 379 -21.22 -4.93 40.33
N SER A 380 -20.83 -6.00 41.02
CA SER A 380 -20.11 -7.17 40.48
C SER A 380 -20.91 -8.43 40.80
N ASN A 381 -21.31 -9.19 39.78
CA ASN A 381 -22.16 -10.38 39.90
C ASN A 381 -23.43 -10.15 40.77
N GLY A 382 -23.99 -8.93 40.71
CA GLY A 382 -25.15 -8.50 41.49
C GLY A 382 -24.85 -7.96 42.90
N VAL A 383 -23.63 -8.12 43.42
CA VAL A 383 -23.20 -7.57 44.71
C VAL A 383 -22.72 -6.12 44.52
N LEU A 384 -23.12 -5.20 45.40
CA LEU A 384 -22.66 -3.80 45.36
C LEU A 384 -21.15 -3.73 45.68
N VAL A 385 -20.37 -3.17 44.77
CA VAL A 385 -18.94 -2.83 44.96
C VAL A 385 -18.83 -1.47 45.68
N GLY A 386 -19.68 -0.52 45.29
CA GLY A 386 -19.80 0.77 45.97
C GLY A 386 -20.75 1.71 45.22
N GLU A 387 -21.08 2.82 45.87
CA GLU A 387 -21.86 3.92 45.29
C GLU A 387 -21.12 5.25 45.50
N LYS A 388 -21.20 6.14 44.51
CA LYS A 388 -20.67 7.49 44.57
C LYS A 388 -21.75 8.48 44.17
N ALA A 389 -22.11 9.38 45.08
CA ALA A 389 -22.91 10.56 44.75
C ALA A 389 -22.13 11.49 43.81
N ALA A 390 -22.84 12.20 42.94
CA ALA A 390 -22.29 13.37 42.29
C ALA A 390 -22.16 14.53 43.30
N ALA A 391 -21.25 15.47 43.06
CA ALA A 391 -21.23 16.72 43.81
C ALA A 391 -22.40 17.63 43.37
N ASP A 392 -22.92 18.46 44.28
CA ASP A 392 -23.96 19.43 43.94
C ASP A 392 -23.50 20.33 42.78
N GLY A 393 -24.27 20.36 41.70
CA GLY A 393 -23.94 21.10 40.49
C GLY A 393 -22.90 20.44 39.57
N THR A 394 -22.60 19.15 39.74
CA THR A 394 -21.76 18.39 38.78
C THR A 394 -22.30 18.56 37.35
N PRO A 395 -21.46 18.91 36.35
CA PRO A 395 -21.91 19.14 34.99
C PRO A 395 -22.65 17.95 34.37
N SER A 396 -23.69 18.25 33.61
CA SER A 396 -24.41 17.30 32.76
C SER A 396 -23.64 17.01 31.46
N ASP A 397 -22.33 16.75 31.58
CA ASP A 397 -21.42 16.52 30.46
C ASP A 397 -20.62 15.21 30.61
N ASN A 398 -19.95 14.83 29.53
CA ASN A 398 -19.26 13.56 29.33
C ASN A 398 -17.89 13.44 30.02
N THR A 399 -17.44 14.48 30.71
CA THR A 399 -16.15 14.47 31.40
C THR A 399 -16.23 13.77 32.76
N THR A 400 -17.41 13.74 33.39
CA THR A 400 -17.64 13.16 34.72
C THR A 400 -17.28 11.66 34.76
N ALA A 401 -16.35 11.32 35.64
CA ALA A 401 -15.84 9.96 35.84
C ALA A 401 -15.88 9.57 37.32
N PHE A 402 -16.33 8.34 37.58
CA PHE A 402 -16.45 7.73 38.89
C PHE A 402 -15.54 6.49 38.95
N ASP A 403 -14.39 6.62 39.60
CA ASP A 403 -13.41 5.53 39.72
C ASP A 403 -13.70 4.67 40.95
N PHE A 404 -13.87 3.36 40.75
CA PHE A 404 -14.08 2.37 41.81
C PHE A 404 -12.87 1.44 41.90
N GLU A 405 -12.46 1.07 43.11
CA GLU A 405 -11.51 -0.03 43.31
C GLU A 405 -12.26 -1.34 43.50
N TYR A 406 -11.78 -2.40 42.86
CA TYR A 406 -12.36 -3.74 42.91
C TYR A 406 -11.28 -4.82 43.05
N THR A 407 -11.64 -5.99 43.57
CA THR A 407 -10.72 -7.13 43.74
C THR A 407 -11.49 -8.44 43.54
N PRO A 408 -11.33 -9.15 42.41
CA PRO A 408 -12.03 -10.42 42.19
C PRO A 408 -11.44 -11.52 43.07
N ALA A 409 -12.21 -12.01 44.04
CA ALA A 409 -11.74 -12.96 45.06
C ALA A 409 -11.42 -14.38 44.53
N ALA A 410 -11.94 -14.78 43.37
CA ALA A 410 -11.79 -16.10 42.79
C ALA A 410 -11.56 -16.06 41.26
N LYS A 411 -11.04 -17.15 40.68
CA LYS A 411 -10.96 -17.35 39.22
C LYS A 411 -12.38 -17.42 38.62
N GLY A 412 -12.62 -16.76 37.49
CA GLY A 412 -13.89 -16.78 36.76
C GLY A 412 -14.22 -15.45 36.07
N LYS A 413 -15.28 -15.46 35.25
CA LYS A 413 -15.83 -14.24 34.63
C LYS A 413 -16.73 -13.51 35.63
N TYR A 414 -16.58 -12.19 35.74
CA TYR A 414 -17.40 -11.31 36.55
C TYR A 414 -18.17 -10.35 35.65
N SER A 415 -19.49 -10.30 35.81
CA SER A 415 -20.33 -9.28 35.19
C SER A 415 -20.29 -8.01 36.04
N LEU A 416 -19.75 -6.94 35.46
CA LEU A 416 -19.79 -5.61 36.03
C LEU A 416 -21.06 -4.90 35.54
N ARG A 417 -21.81 -4.29 36.45
CA ARG A 417 -22.99 -3.49 36.12
C ARG A 417 -22.92 -2.15 36.82
N ALA A 418 -22.75 -1.07 36.06
CA ALA A 418 -22.96 0.27 36.59
C ALA A 418 -24.44 0.64 36.48
N VAL A 419 -24.95 1.35 37.49
CA VAL A 419 -26.28 1.95 37.52
C VAL A 419 -26.10 3.45 37.80
N LEU A 420 -26.51 4.28 36.85
CA LEU A 420 -26.55 5.74 36.92
C LEU A 420 -27.96 6.16 37.34
N THR A 421 -28.06 6.86 38.47
CA THR A 421 -29.32 7.41 38.97
C THR A 421 -29.36 8.92 38.74
N ALA A 422 -30.44 9.41 38.13
CA ALA A 422 -30.73 10.83 37.95
C ALA A 422 -31.44 11.42 39.18
N THR A 423 -31.38 12.74 39.36
CA THR A 423 -32.02 13.46 40.49
C THR A 423 -33.56 13.36 40.55
N ASP A 424 -34.22 12.81 39.53
CA ASP A 424 -35.66 12.49 39.55
C ASP A 424 -35.96 11.01 39.85
N GLY A 425 -34.93 10.22 40.17
CA GLY A 425 -35.03 8.78 40.43
C GLY A 425 -34.95 7.89 39.19
N THR A 426 -34.80 8.45 37.97
CA THR A 426 -34.62 7.63 36.76
C THR A 426 -33.27 6.92 36.76
N THR A 427 -33.26 5.61 36.51
CA THR A 427 -32.04 4.79 36.45
C THR A 427 -31.68 4.36 35.03
N TYR A 428 -30.40 4.39 34.69
CA TYR A 428 -29.82 3.84 33.46
C TYR A 428 -28.72 2.83 33.85
N GLU A 429 -28.62 1.69 33.17
CA GLU A 429 -27.60 0.68 33.48
C GLU A 429 -26.72 0.31 32.28
N ARG A 430 -25.48 -0.09 32.56
CA ARG A 430 -24.51 -0.55 31.57
C ARG A 430 -23.76 -1.78 32.08
N LEU A 431 -23.63 -2.77 31.21
CA LEU A 431 -22.82 -3.96 31.45
C LEU A 431 -21.40 -3.82 30.90
N SER A 432 -20.46 -4.42 31.62
CA SER A 432 -19.09 -4.74 31.22
C SER A 432 -18.74 -6.11 31.85
N SER A 433 -17.58 -6.68 31.54
CA SER A 433 -17.09 -7.85 32.25
C SER A 433 -15.58 -7.91 32.31
N ILE A 434 -15.07 -8.64 33.30
CA ILE A 434 -13.66 -8.99 33.43
C ILE A 434 -13.55 -10.50 33.63
N THR A 435 -12.41 -11.09 33.27
CA THR A 435 -12.08 -12.47 33.62
C THR A 435 -10.89 -12.48 34.58
N ALA A 436 -11.12 -13.01 35.78
CA ALA A 436 -10.07 -13.23 36.76
C ALA A 436 -9.44 -14.61 36.56
N PHE A 437 -8.12 -14.66 36.44
CA PHE A 437 -7.32 -15.87 36.28
C PHE A 437 -6.61 -16.24 37.58
N ASN A 438 -5.92 -17.38 37.62
CA ASN A 438 -4.87 -17.58 38.61
C ASN A 438 -3.66 -16.69 38.25
N GLU A 439 -2.84 -16.38 39.25
CA GLU A 439 -1.53 -15.73 39.06
C GLU A 439 -0.71 -16.50 38.02
N ARG A 440 -0.12 -15.80 37.04
CA ARG A 440 0.82 -16.43 36.09
C ARG A 440 2.03 -16.94 36.86
N LYS A 441 2.32 -18.23 36.73
CA LYS A 441 3.47 -18.84 37.41
C LYS A 441 4.11 -19.92 36.54
N ALA A 442 5.39 -19.71 36.23
CA ALA A 442 6.22 -20.71 35.55
C ALA A 442 6.04 -22.09 36.20
N TYR A 443 5.65 -23.09 35.42
CA TYR A 443 5.47 -24.45 35.95
C TYR A 443 6.82 -25.04 36.36
N LYS A 444 7.87 -24.75 35.57
CA LYS A 444 9.29 -24.81 35.95
C LYS A 444 10.00 -23.58 35.39
N THR A 445 11.01 -23.06 36.09
CA THR A 445 11.86 -21.97 35.58
C THR A 445 12.71 -22.48 34.42
N VAL A 446 12.66 -21.81 33.27
CA VAL A 446 13.55 -22.06 32.14
C VAL A 446 14.52 -20.89 31.99
N SER A 447 15.81 -21.17 32.04
CA SER A 447 16.86 -20.25 31.58
C SER A 447 17.30 -20.65 30.18
N LEU A 448 17.56 -19.67 29.32
CA LEU A 448 18.09 -19.86 27.97
C LEU A 448 19.49 -19.24 27.87
N PRO A 449 20.48 -19.90 27.24
CA PRO A 449 20.37 -21.15 26.48
C PRO A 449 20.04 -22.39 27.33
N GLY A 450 19.17 -23.26 26.78
CA GLY A 450 18.52 -24.33 27.52
C GLY A 450 17.34 -24.97 26.78
N THR A 451 16.57 -25.80 27.49
CA THR A 451 15.47 -26.59 26.91
C THR A 451 14.12 -26.24 27.55
N ILE A 452 13.15 -25.89 26.71
CA ILE A 452 11.73 -25.88 27.03
C ILE A 452 11.19 -27.27 26.70
N GLN A 453 10.58 -27.98 27.65
CA GLN A 453 9.71 -29.13 27.32
C GLN A 453 8.27 -28.62 27.30
N PHE A 454 7.48 -28.97 26.28
CA PHE A 454 6.20 -28.30 26.02
C PHE A 454 5.14 -28.60 27.09
N GLU A 455 5.25 -29.72 27.84
CA GLU A 455 4.36 -30.02 28.96
C GLU A 455 4.54 -29.11 30.20
N ASN A 456 5.58 -28.25 30.21
CA ASN A 456 5.89 -27.32 31.30
C ASN A 456 5.43 -25.88 31.04
N PHE A 457 4.37 -25.70 30.25
CA PHE A 457 3.70 -24.41 30.04
C PHE A 457 3.23 -23.77 31.35
N ASP A 458 3.15 -22.45 31.37
CA ASP A 458 2.87 -21.64 32.57
C ASP A 458 1.50 -21.95 33.18
N ARG A 459 1.43 -21.95 34.52
CA ARG A 459 0.18 -21.97 35.27
C ARG A 459 -0.51 -20.62 35.19
N GLY A 460 -1.84 -20.65 35.09
CA GLY A 460 -2.68 -19.45 35.07
C GLY A 460 -4.09 -19.79 34.60
N GLY A 461 -4.15 -20.40 33.41
CA GLY A 461 -5.31 -21.12 32.91
C GLY A 461 -5.61 -20.86 31.44
N GLU A 462 -6.59 -21.62 30.95
CA GLU A 462 -7.21 -21.48 29.64
C GLU A 462 -7.54 -20.03 29.31
N GLY A 463 -7.19 -19.61 28.10
CA GLY A 463 -7.27 -18.25 27.59
C GLY A 463 -6.17 -17.29 28.06
N TYR A 464 -5.33 -17.65 29.04
CA TYR A 464 -4.34 -16.73 29.66
C TYR A 464 -2.90 -17.23 29.70
N THR A 465 -2.63 -18.52 29.89
CA THR A 465 -1.27 -19.11 29.77
C THR A 465 -1.21 -20.28 28.80
N PHE A 466 -2.36 -20.72 28.32
CA PHE A 466 -2.54 -21.58 27.15
C PHE A 466 -3.91 -21.28 26.52
N HIS A 467 -4.11 -21.78 25.32
CA HIS A 467 -5.41 -22.03 24.73
C HIS A 467 -5.42 -23.44 24.16
N ASP A 468 -6.30 -24.30 24.69
CA ASP A 468 -6.67 -25.57 24.09
C ASP A 468 -8.05 -25.44 23.43
N SER A 469 -8.28 -26.14 22.31
CA SER A 469 -9.55 -26.05 21.58
C SER A 469 -10.68 -26.85 22.25
N ASP A 470 -10.34 -27.75 23.18
CA ASP A 470 -11.29 -28.50 24.00
C ASP A 470 -10.95 -28.39 25.51
N ALA A 471 -11.88 -28.82 26.38
CA ALA A 471 -11.79 -28.68 27.84
C ALA A 471 -11.38 -29.99 28.56
N THR A 472 -10.96 -31.01 27.81
CA THR A 472 -10.88 -32.41 28.21
C THR A 472 -9.54 -33.00 27.76
N ASN A 473 -8.62 -33.21 28.70
CA ASN A 473 -7.34 -33.88 28.44
C ASN A 473 -7.57 -35.34 28.01
N SER A 474 -7.71 -35.54 26.70
CA SER A 474 -7.73 -36.77 25.94
C SER A 474 -6.37 -37.49 25.95
N GLY A 475 -5.29 -36.73 26.14
CA GLY A 475 -3.90 -37.19 26.24
C GLY A 475 -3.66 -38.25 27.32
N SER A 476 -4.53 -38.32 28.32
CA SER A 476 -4.65 -39.44 29.27
C SER A 476 -3.40 -39.69 30.14
N THR A 477 -2.65 -38.65 30.48
CA THR A 477 -1.51 -38.74 31.43
C THR A 477 -1.72 -37.97 32.72
N SER A 478 -1.06 -38.41 33.79
CA SER A 478 -1.19 -37.82 35.14
C SER A 478 -0.18 -36.69 35.44
N TYR A 479 0.40 -36.06 34.41
CA TYR A 479 1.53 -35.15 34.60
C TYR A 479 1.13 -33.82 35.26
N ARG A 480 -0.02 -33.26 34.88
CA ARG A 480 -0.55 -32.01 35.43
C ARG A 480 -1.80 -32.25 36.26
N THR A 481 -1.61 -32.33 37.58
CA THR A 481 -2.69 -32.55 38.57
C THR A 481 -3.40 -31.25 39.01
N ASP A 482 -3.09 -30.11 38.40
CA ASP A 482 -3.65 -28.79 38.71
C ASP A 482 -4.88 -28.42 37.86
N GLY A 483 -5.38 -29.33 37.03
CA GLY A 483 -6.68 -29.19 36.35
C GLY A 483 -6.69 -28.19 35.19
N GLU A 484 -5.57 -28.09 34.47
CA GLU A 484 -5.47 -27.34 33.21
C GLU A 484 -5.68 -28.29 32.02
N GLY A 485 -6.43 -27.86 31.00
CA GLY A 485 -7.09 -28.75 30.03
C GLY A 485 -6.16 -29.42 29.01
N VAL A 486 -4.99 -28.81 28.76
CA VAL A 486 -4.09 -29.14 27.65
C VAL A 486 -3.82 -30.63 27.49
N ASP A 487 -3.88 -31.11 26.25
CA ASP A 487 -3.62 -32.51 25.91
C ASP A 487 -2.15 -32.94 26.08
N ILE A 488 -1.89 -33.78 27.09
CA ILE A 488 -0.54 -34.28 27.42
C ILE A 488 -0.50 -35.80 27.26
N VAL A 489 0.28 -36.26 26.29
CA VAL A 489 0.50 -37.67 25.92
C VAL A 489 1.86 -38.19 26.40
N THR A 490 2.14 -39.47 26.16
CA THR A 490 3.48 -40.06 26.40
C THR A 490 4.47 -39.59 25.34
N GLY A 491 5.58 -38.99 25.77
CA GLY A 491 6.64 -38.47 24.91
C GLY A 491 7.84 -39.41 24.77
N ASN A 492 8.94 -38.87 24.24
CA ASN A 492 10.18 -39.61 24.01
C ASN A 492 10.95 -39.89 25.32
N GLY A 493 10.50 -40.90 26.07
CA GLY A 493 11.02 -41.22 27.41
C GLY A 493 10.50 -40.28 28.51
N GLY A 494 9.36 -39.62 28.26
CA GLY A 494 8.77 -38.60 29.14
C GLY A 494 7.34 -38.28 28.72
N TYR A 495 7.04 -36.98 28.61
CA TYR A 495 5.74 -36.47 28.18
C TYR A 495 5.88 -35.66 26.89
N ALA A 496 4.77 -35.39 26.23
CA ALA A 496 4.68 -34.48 25.11
C ALA A 496 3.27 -33.87 25.09
N ILE A 497 3.11 -32.71 24.46
CA ILE A 497 1.78 -32.25 24.04
C ILE A 497 1.33 -33.13 22.87
N GLY A 498 0.04 -33.49 22.82
CA GLY A 498 -0.54 -34.29 21.75
C GLY A 498 -1.86 -33.69 21.26
N TYR A 499 -2.54 -34.38 20.32
CA TYR A 499 -3.88 -34.05 19.78
C TYR A 499 -4.06 -32.66 19.12
N THR A 500 -3.04 -31.79 19.21
CA THR A 500 -2.98 -30.38 18.79
C THR A 500 -3.86 -29.98 17.61
N SER A 501 -4.74 -28.98 17.78
CA SER A 501 -5.50 -28.32 16.72
C SER A 501 -4.87 -26.99 16.29
N VAL A 502 -5.22 -26.51 15.08
CA VAL A 502 -4.71 -25.22 14.57
C VAL A 502 -5.28 -24.06 15.40
N GLY A 503 -4.43 -23.13 15.84
CA GLY A 503 -4.81 -21.97 16.62
C GLY A 503 -4.61 -22.12 18.14
N GLU A 504 -4.40 -23.34 18.63
CA GLU A 504 -4.00 -23.60 20.01
C GLU A 504 -2.61 -23.02 20.32
N TRP A 505 -2.37 -22.68 21.58
CA TRP A 505 -1.08 -22.12 21.99
C TRP A 505 -0.74 -22.36 23.47
N LEU A 506 0.56 -22.28 23.77
CA LEU A 506 1.15 -22.56 25.08
C LEU A 506 2.19 -21.48 25.40
N GLU A 507 2.17 -20.90 26.60
CA GLU A 507 3.13 -19.89 27.03
C GLU A 507 4.11 -20.37 28.11
N TYR A 508 5.32 -19.82 28.07
CA TYR A 508 6.44 -20.17 28.94
C TYR A 508 7.14 -18.89 29.41
N THR A 509 7.20 -18.65 30.72
CA THR A 509 8.06 -17.60 31.28
C THR A 509 9.52 -18.08 31.28
N VAL A 510 10.35 -17.43 30.47
CA VAL A 510 11.77 -17.76 30.27
C VAL A 510 12.68 -16.61 30.71
N ASN A 511 13.90 -16.94 31.12
CA ASN A 511 14.96 -15.97 31.36
C ASN A 511 16.12 -16.17 30.37
N ILE A 512 16.28 -15.26 29.41
CA ILE A 512 17.45 -15.21 28.54
C ILE A 512 18.62 -14.71 29.38
N ALA A 513 19.56 -15.59 29.72
CA ALA A 513 20.72 -15.25 30.54
C ALA A 513 21.77 -14.45 29.74
N GLU A 514 21.88 -14.72 28.44
CA GLU A 514 22.88 -14.12 27.56
C GLU A 514 22.25 -13.68 26.24
N GLY A 515 22.39 -12.40 25.90
CA GLY A 515 21.92 -11.88 24.62
C GLY A 515 22.73 -12.43 23.44
N GLY A 516 22.09 -12.56 22.28
CA GLY A 516 22.75 -12.96 21.03
C GLY A 516 21.83 -13.71 20.06
N ILE A 517 22.45 -14.42 19.12
CA ILE A 517 21.76 -15.28 18.16
C ILE A 517 21.62 -16.69 18.75
N TYR A 518 20.42 -17.25 18.61
CA TYR A 518 20.06 -18.60 19.02
C TYR A 518 19.71 -19.47 17.82
N SER A 519 19.91 -20.77 17.98
CA SER A 519 19.51 -21.87 17.11
C SER A 519 18.56 -22.81 17.84
N TYR A 520 17.71 -23.56 17.13
CA TYR A 520 16.80 -24.52 17.76
C TYR A 520 17.04 -25.98 17.36
N GLU A 521 16.84 -26.86 18.33
CA GLU A 521 16.61 -28.30 18.13
C GLU A 521 15.28 -28.68 18.80
N ALA A 522 14.24 -28.85 18.00
CA ALA A 522 12.94 -29.34 18.43
C ALA A 522 12.89 -30.87 18.35
N VAL A 523 12.12 -31.51 19.22
CA VAL A 523 11.79 -32.94 19.16
C VAL A 523 10.28 -33.07 19.10
N ALA A 524 9.79 -33.69 18.03
CA ALA A 524 8.37 -33.81 17.72
C ALA A 524 8.07 -35.09 16.93
N SER A 525 6.79 -35.43 16.82
CA SER A 525 6.30 -36.55 15.99
C SER A 525 5.03 -36.15 15.23
N CYS A 526 4.87 -36.64 14.01
CA CYS A 526 3.66 -36.43 13.19
C CYS A 526 3.40 -37.65 12.30
N GLY A 527 2.18 -38.20 12.39
CA GLY A 527 1.73 -39.33 11.58
C GLY A 527 1.24 -38.97 10.17
N ASN A 528 0.89 -37.70 9.94
CA ASN A 528 0.27 -37.23 8.69
C ASN A 528 1.30 -37.08 7.56
N SER A 529 0.93 -37.50 6.34
CA SER A 529 1.74 -37.38 5.12
C SER A 529 2.27 -35.95 4.90
N ASP A 530 1.41 -34.97 5.18
CA ASP A 530 1.66 -33.57 4.87
C ASP A 530 2.36 -32.83 6.02
N GLY A 531 2.74 -33.54 7.09
CA GLY A 531 3.32 -32.99 8.32
C GLY A 531 2.37 -32.16 9.18
N GLY A 532 2.90 -31.67 10.30
CA GLY A 532 2.30 -30.68 11.20
C GLY A 532 3.25 -29.49 11.42
N GLY A 533 2.98 -28.63 12.40
CA GLY A 533 3.88 -27.51 12.69
C GLY A 533 3.37 -26.50 13.72
N PHE A 534 4.31 -25.68 14.20
CA PHE A 534 4.06 -24.60 15.15
C PHE A 534 4.95 -23.38 14.87
N THR A 535 4.59 -22.21 15.39
CA THR A 535 5.50 -21.07 15.54
C THR A 535 6.03 -21.00 16.96
N LEU A 536 7.21 -20.41 17.14
CA LEU A 536 7.66 -19.85 18.41
C LEU A 536 7.66 -18.33 18.29
N SER A 537 7.08 -17.63 19.25
CA SER A 537 6.93 -16.16 19.26
C SER A 537 7.31 -15.56 20.61
N LEU A 538 7.87 -14.36 20.59
CA LEU A 538 8.05 -13.52 21.77
C LEU A 538 6.76 -12.77 22.06
N MET A 539 6.34 -12.71 23.32
CA MET A 539 5.09 -12.05 23.73
C MET A 539 5.35 -10.74 24.46
N ASP A 540 4.70 -9.67 23.98
CA ASP A 540 4.60 -8.36 24.65
C ASP A 540 3.12 -8.08 24.93
N GLY A 541 2.69 -8.28 26.18
CA GLY A 541 1.27 -8.37 26.51
C GLY A 541 0.59 -9.50 25.74
N SER A 542 -0.29 -9.15 24.80
CA SER A 542 -0.91 -10.09 23.84
C SER A 542 -0.30 -10.07 22.44
N LYS A 543 0.62 -9.13 22.14
CA LYS A 543 1.28 -9.02 20.84
C LYS A 543 2.32 -10.14 20.72
N ALA A 544 2.23 -10.92 19.64
CA ALA A 544 3.16 -12.00 19.33
C ALA A 544 4.11 -11.60 18.19
N THR A 545 5.41 -11.56 18.46
CA THR A 545 6.45 -11.40 17.44
C THR A 545 7.06 -12.78 17.12
N THR A 546 6.73 -13.33 15.96
CA THR A 546 7.22 -14.66 15.54
C THR A 546 8.73 -14.68 15.37
N LEU A 547 9.39 -15.57 16.12
CA LEU A 547 10.83 -15.79 16.13
C LEU A 547 11.25 -16.86 15.11
N CYS A 548 10.49 -17.95 15.00
CA CYS A 548 10.71 -18.99 14.00
C CYS A 548 9.46 -19.83 13.73
N ASN A 549 9.36 -20.36 12.51
CA ASN A 549 8.40 -21.38 12.13
C ASN A 549 9.06 -22.76 12.19
N VAL A 550 8.45 -23.72 12.89
CA VAL A 550 8.95 -25.09 13.02
C VAL A 550 8.01 -26.04 12.30
N ALA A 551 8.40 -26.45 11.08
CA ALA A 551 7.71 -27.49 10.33
C ALA A 551 8.06 -28.87 10.92
N VAL A 552 7.02 -29.67 11.24
CA VAL A 552 7.16 -31.05 11.72
C VAL A 552 6.85 -31.98 10.54
N PRO A 553 7.85 -32.49 9.79
CA PRO A 553 7.60 -33.42 8.69
C PRO A 553 7.00 -34.73 9.21
N GLN A 554 6.40 -35.54 8.31
CA GLN A 554 5.96 -36.88 8.66
C GLN A 554 7.13 -37.66 9.27
N THR A 555 7.01 -38.03 10.55
CA THR A 555 8.07 -38.75 11.24
C THR A 555 7.97 -40.24 10.98
N ASP A 556 6.76 -40.76 10.86
CA ASP A 556 6.43 -42.15 10.56
C ASP A 556 4.97 -42.22 10.07
N ASN A 557 4.55 -43.31 9.42
CA ASN A 557 3.28 -43.33 8.71
C ASN A 557 2.10 -43.68 9.64
N GLY A 558 1.20 -42.72 9.89
CA GLY A 558 -0.01 -42.94 10.69
C GLY A 558 0.23 -43.14 12.19
N THR A 559 1.38 -42.71 12.72
CA THR A 559 1.70 -42.77 14.15
C THR A 559 2.40 -41.51 14.66
N TRP A 560 2.12 -41.15 15.91
CA TRP A 560 2.61 -39.95 16.58
C TRP A 560 3.56 -40.28 17.75
N SER A 561 4.03 -41.52 17.84
CA SER A 561 4.97 -41.98 18.87
C SER A 561 6.43 -42.07 18.38
N THR A 562 6.68 -41.89 17.08
CA THR A 562 8.03 -41.97 16.49
C THR A 562 8.64 -40.57 16.44
N TYR A 563 9.27 -40.14 17.55
CA TYR A 563 9.85 -38.79 17.67
C TYR A 563 11.14 -38.63 16.87
N LYS A 564 11.32 -37.46 16.23
CA LYS A 564 12.55 -37.08 15.51
C LYS A 564 13.01 -35.68 15.94
N THR A 565 14.32 -35.44 15.86
CA THR A 565 14.92 -34.11 16.08
C THR A 565 14.87 -33.28 14.80
N ILE A 566 14.25 -32.11 14.87
CA ILE A 566 14.16 -31.10 13.82
C ILE A 566 15.10 -29.96 14.22
N LYS A 567 16.03 -29.58 13.33
CA LYS A 567 17.00 -28.52 13.58
C LYS A 567 16.75 -27.34 12.64
N GLY A 568 17.00 -26.11 13.11
CA GLY A 568 16.90 -24.93 12.24
C GLY A 568 17.06 -23.60 12.98
N GLY A 569 16.75 -22.52 12.27
CA GLY A 569 16.59 -21.18 12.84
C GLY A 569 17.83 -20.66 13.55
N ILE A 570 19.00 -20.75 12.90
CA ILE A 570 20.35 -20.42 13.43
C ILE A 570 20.57 -18.90 13.53
N ALA A 571 19.50 -18.19 13.83
CA ALA A 571 19.26 -16.81 13.43
C ALA A 571 18.23 -16.09 14.31
N ILE A 572 17.78 -16.69 15.43
CA ILE A 572 16.79 -16.09 16.33
C ILE A 572 17.51 -15.07 17.23
N PRO A 573 17.24 -13.75 17.12
CA PRO A 573 17.82 -12.77 18.04
C PRO A 573 17.04 -12.78 19.36
N LEU A 574 17.74 -12.89 20.48
CA LEU A 574 17.16 -12.72 21.83
C LEU A 574 18.06 -11.78 22.63
N GLU A 575 17.47 -10.77 23.25
CA GLU A 575 18.12 -9.91 24.23
C GLU A 575 18.12 -10.57 25.62
N ALA A 576 19.01 -10.14 26.52
CA ALA A 576 19.08 -10.69 27.87
C ALA A 576 17.97 -10.09 28.75
N GLY A 577 17.18 -10.95 29.41
CA GLY A 577 16.03 -10.52 30.21
C GLY A 577 15.02 -11.62 30.48
N GLN A 578 13.95 -11.30 31.20
CA GLN A 578 12.80 -12.18 31.39
C GLN A 578 11.71 -11.85 30.36
N TYR A 579 11.22 -12.88 29.67
CA TYR A 579 10.18 -12.75 28.64
C TYR A 579 9.17 -13.89 28.75
N THR A 580 8.02 -13.74 28.09
CA THR A 580 7.17 -14.88 27.75
C THR A 580 7.44 -15.30 26.31
N LEU A 581 7.67 -16.58 26.09
CA LEU A 581 7.59 -17.21 24.77
C LEU A 581 6.26 -17.92 24.61
N ARG A 582 5.64 -17.82 23.44
CA ARG A 582 4.45 -18.59 23.04
C ARG A 582 4.82 -19.59 21.95
N ALA A 583 4.37 -20.83 22.08
CA ALA A 583 4.31 -21.77 20.98
C ALA A 583 2.86 -21.83 20.46
N THR A 584 2.63 -21.58 19.18
CA THR A 584 1.28 -21.58 18.57
C THR A 584 1.21 -22.62 17.45
N ILE A 585 0.23 -23.51 17.50
CA ILE A 585 0.04 -24.59 16.53
C ILE A 585 -0.45 -24.02 15.19
N THR A 586 0.35 -24.18 14.13
CA THR A 586 0.03 -23.73 12.77
C THR A 586 -0.49 -24.84 11.88
N LYS A 587 -0.20 -26.11 12.21
CA LYS A 587 -0.76 -27.27 11.52
C LYS A 587 -0.94 -28.44 12.49
N ALA A 588 -2.20 -28.86 12.62
CA ALA A 588 -2.70 -29.82 13.60
C ALA A 588 -2.08 -31.23 13.50
N ASN A 589 -2.34 -32.02 14.55
CA ASN A 589 -1.90 -33.41 14.74
C ASN A 589 -0.37 -33.58 14.70
N CYS A 590 0.36 -32.85 15.55
CA CYS A 590 1.78 -33.13 15.81
C CYS A 590 2.08 -33.12 17.30
N ASN A 591 2.74 -34.18 17.79
CA ASN A 591 3.12 -34.29 19.19
C ASN A 591 4.42 -33.54 19.45
N LEU A 592 4.44 -32.67 20.46
CA LEU A 592 5.56 -31.79 20.79
C LEU A 592 6.19 -32.19 22.13
N ASP A 593 7.41 -32.73 22.09
CA ASP A 593 8.18 -33.16 23.28
C ASP A 593 8.94 -31.96 23.86
N LYS A 594 9.90 -31.41 23.12
CA LYS A 594 10.74 -30.28 23.60
C LYS A 594 11.33 -29.43 22.48
N ILE A 595 11.76 -28.22 22.83
CA ILE A 595 12.61 -27.36 22.00
C ILE A 595 13.80 -26.84 22.81
N THR A 596 15.00 -27.10 22.31
CA THR A 596 16.26 -26.65 22.91
C THR A 596 16.78 -25.46 22.12
N LEU A 597 16.89 -24.30 22.78
CA LEU A 597 17.42 -23.07 22.20
C LEU A 597 18.87 -22.92 22.65
N LYS A 598 19.79 -22.99 21.69
CA LYS A 598 21.24 -22.89 21.92
C LYS A 598 21.74 -21.57 21.36
N ARG A 599 22.32 -20.72 22.22
CA ARG A 599 23.12 -19.56 21.79
C ARG A 599 24.24 -20.05 20.88
N VAL A 600 24.58 -19.27 19.86
CA VAL A 600 25.64 -19.59 18.92
C VAL A 600 26.76 -18.57 19.07
N ASP A 601 27.84 -18.98 19.74
CA ASP A 601 28.94 -18.07 20.10
C ASP A 601 29.80 -17.74 18.87
N ALA A 602 29.93 -16.45 18.56
CA ALA A 602 30.64 -15.97 17.39
C ALA A 602 32.14 -15.77 17.67
N ASN A 603 32.98 -16.65 17.12
CA ASN A 603 34.41 -16.41 16.91
C ASN A 603 34.62 -16.06 15.42
N ALA A 604 34.04 -14.94 14.98
CA ALA A 604 34.12 -14.48 13.61
C ALA A 604 35.58 -14.19 13.22
N ASP A 605 36.06 -14.83 12.16
CA ASP A 605 37.40 -14.60 11.63
C ASP A 605 37.43 -13.25 10.89
N PRO A 606 38.18 -12.24 11.36
CA PRO A 606 38.23 -10.92 10.71
C PRO A 606 38.79 -10.99 9.29
N ASN A 607 39.60 -12.01 8.98
CA ASN A 607 40.15 -12.25 7.65
C ASN A 607 39.22 -13.08 6.74
N PHE A 608 38.04 -13.50 7.20
CA PHE A 608 37.03 -14.11 6.36
C PHE A 608 36.02 -13.04 5.92
N HIS A 609 36.26 -12.43 4.76
CA HIS A 609 35.41 -11.38 4.19
C HIS A 609 34.23 -11.99 3.43
N ILE A 610 33.01 -11.66 3.82
CA ILE A 610 31.79 -12.30 3.34
C ILE A 610 30.92 -11.31 2.58
N TYR A 611 30.33 -11.74 1.47
CA TYR A 611 29.44 -10.93 0.64
C TYR A 611 28.09 -11.62 0.51
N LEU A 612 27.01 -10.87 0.74
CA LEU A 612 25.64 -11.37 0.53
C LEU A 612 25.28 -11.17 -0.95
N CYS A 613 24.61 -12.14 -1.58
CA CYS A 613 24.26 -12.06 -3.00
C CYS A 613 22.77 -12.29 -3.21
N PHE A 614 22.07 -11.40 -3.94
CA PHE A 614 20.66 -11.59 -4.25
C PHE A 614 20.22 -11.07 -5.62
N GLY A 615 19.02 -11.48 -6.04
CA GLY A 615 18.43 -11.11 -7.33
C GLY A 615 17.87 -12.30 -8.09
N GLN A 616 18.03 -12.30 -9.41
CA GLN A 616 17.33 -13.24 -10.31
C GLN A 616 18.28 -14.18 -11.08
N SER A 617 17.87 -14.66 -12.27
CA SER A 617 18.57 -15.62 -13.13
C SER A 617 20.04 -15.34 -13.41
N ASN A 618 20.46 -14.07 -13.59
CA ASN A 618 21.88 -13.74 -13.78
C ASN A 618 22.70 -13.92 -12.47
N MET A 619 22.07 -13.70 -11.30
CA MET A 619 22.68 -14.00 -9.99
C MET A 619 22.64 -15.51 -9.68
N GLU A 620 21.55 -16.19 -10.00
CA GLU A 620 21.43 -17.66 -9.86
C GLU A 620 22.38 -18.42 -10.82
N GLY A 621 22.73 -17.79 -11.95
CA GLY A 621 23.68 -18.28 -12.95
C GLY A 621 23.01 -19.13 -14.03
N ASN A 622 23.19 -18.78 -15.31
CA ASN A 622 22.53 -19.46 -16.43
C ASN A 622 23.48 -19.97 -17.53
N ALA A 623 24.76 -19.59 -17.52
CA ALA A 623 25.74 -20.20 -18.44
C ALA A 623 26.15 -21.59 -17.96
N GLN A 624 26.35 -22.53 -18.88
CA GLN A 624 27.06 -23.77 -18.55
C GLN A 624 28.52 -23.44 -18.25
N TRP A 625 29.08 -24.04 -17.19
CA TRP A 625 30.49 -23.89 -16.88
C TRP A 625 31.35 -24.71 -17.86
N GLU A 626 32.56 -24.21 -18.14
CA GLU A 626 33.51 -24.80 -19.08
C GLU A 626 34.74 -25.34 -18.32
N ALA A 627 35.67 -26.00 -19.02
CA ALA A 627 36.86 -26.58 -18.38
C ALA A 627 37.74 -25.56 -17.62
N VAL A 628 37.70 -24.28 -18.02
CA VAL A 628 38.42 -23.18 -17.35
C VAL A 628 37.82 -22.80 -15.98
N ASP A 629 36.60 -23.23 -15.66
CA ASP A 629 35.93 -22.92 -14.39
C ASP A 629 36.12 -24.03 -13.34
N ALA A 630 36.78 -25.14 -13.68
CA ALA A 630 36.83 -26.33 -12.83
C ALA A 630 37.66 -26.16 -11.53
N ASP A 631 38.75 -25.39 -11.59
CA ASP A 631 39.65 -25.20 -10.45
C ASP A 631 39.22 -23.98 -9.61
N VAL A 632 39.07 -24.15 -8.29
CA VAL A 632 38.72 -23.09 -7.33
C VAL A 632 39.69 -23.12 -6.14
N ASP A 633 40.31 -21.99 -5.83
CA ASP A 633 41.11 -21.80 -4.62
C ASP A 633 40.22 -22.04 -3.38
N ALA A 634 40.68 -22.89 -2.45
CA ALA A 634 39.95 -23.23 -1.24
C ALA A 634 39.66 -22.02 -0.32
N ARG A 635 40.34 -20.88 -0.50
CA ARG A 635 40.00 -19.60 0.16
C ARG A 635 38.68 -19.00 -0.34
N PHE A 636 38.16 -19.40 -1.50
CA PHE A 636 36.82 -19.02 -1.96
C PHE A 636 35.78 -20.03 -1.46
N GLN A 637 34.98 -19.60 -0.49
CA GLN A 637 33.95 -20.39 0.17
C GLN A 637 32.54 -19.87 -0.16
N MET A 638 31.54 -20.76 -0.11
CA MET A 638 30.13 -20.42 -0.20
C MET A 638 29.36 -21.07 0.95
N LEU A 639 28.39 -20.36 1.50
CA LEU A 639 27.48 -20.87 2.54
C LEU A 639 26.21 -21.36 1.84
N ALA A 640 25.91 -22.65 1.96
CA ALA A 640 24.78 -23.24 1.26
C ALA A 640 23.45 -22.72 1.81
N THR A 641 22.73 -21.91 1.03
CA THR A 641 21.43 -21.31 1.40
C THR A 641 20.24 -22.24 1.14
N THR A 642 20.50 -23.41 0.55
CA THR A 642 19.57 -24.52 0.33
C THR A 642 20.37 -25.83 0.29
N SER A 643 19.71 -26.96 0.52
CA SER A 643 20.35 -28.29 0.43
C SER A 643 20.20 -28.87 -0.98
N PHE A 644 21.20 -29.60 -1.46
CA PHE A 644 21.16 -30.28 -2.76
C PHE A 644 22.05 -31.53 -2.83
N ASP A 645 21.68 -32.46 -3.72
CA ASP A 645 22.26 -33.81 -3.76
C ASP A 645 23.54 -33.93 -4.62
N SER A 646 23.74 -33.04 -5.59
CA SER A 646 24.86 -33.11 -6.55
C SER A 646 25.30 -31.71 -7.02
N PRO A 647 26.52 -31.25 -6.67
CA PRO A 647 27.39 -31.81 -5.64
C PRO A 647 26.68 -31.75 -4.28
N LYS A 648 26.86 -32.76 -3.42
CA LYS A 648 26.09 -32.82 -2.16
C LYS A 648 26.48 -31.67 -1.24
N ARG A 649 25.51 -30.80 -0.89
CA ARG A 649 25.64 -29.73 0.10
C ARG A 649 24.44 -29.67 1.04
N THR A 650 24.69 -29.43 2.32
CA THR A 650 23.66 -29.22 3.36
C THR A 650 23.48 -27.72 3.60
N GLN A 651 22.22 -27.27 3.72
CA GLN A 651 21.90 -25.89 4.10
C GLN A 651 22.60 -25.50 5.42
N GLY A 652 23.27 -24.35 5.43
CA GLY A 652 23.99 -23.83 6.60
C GLY A 652 25.42 -24.36 6.78
N GLU A 653 25.97 -25.09 5.81
CA GLU A 653 27.38 -25.51 5.81
C GLU A 653 28.20 -24.74 4.76
N TRP A 654 29.48 -24.50 5.08
CA TRP A 654 30.45 -23.87 4.19
C TRP A 654 31.13 -24.89 3.27
N TYR A 655 31.30 -24.55 2.00
CA TYR A 655 31.95 -25.37 0.98
C TYR A 655 32.83 -24.51 0.07
N THR A 656 33.90 -25.09 -0.50
CA THR A 656 34.63 -24.44 -1.61
C THR A 656 33.66 -24.13 -2.75
N ALA A 657 33.67 -22.87 -3.23
CA ALA A 657 32.65 -22.28 -4.09
C ALA A 657 32.73 -22.73 -5.56
N ASN A 658 32.57 -24.03 -5.78
CA ASN A 658 32.45 -24.66 -7.08
C ASN A 658 31.03 -24.48 -7.65
N CYS A 659 30.89 -24.47 -8.97
CA CYS A 659 29.58 -24.44 -9.64
C CYS A 659 28.69 -25.64 -9.27
N PRO A 660 27.36 -25.46 -9.17
CA PRO A 660 26.67 -24.17 -9.04
C PRO A 660 26.87 -23.58 -7.63
N ILE A 661 26.88 -22.26 -7.51
CA ILE A 661 26.97 -21.59 -6.20
C ILE A 661 25.58 -21.45 -5.55
N VAL A 662 24.62 -20.80 -6.22
CA VAL A 662 23.41 -20.30 -5.55
C VAL A 662 22.38 -21.39 -5.21
N SER A 663 22.01 -22.21 -6.19
CA SER A 663 20.92 -23.19 -6.05
C SER A 663 21.19 -24.40 -6.95
N PRO A 664 20.51 -25.55 -6.74
CA PRO A 664 20.57 -26.68 -7.67
C PRO A 664 19.83 -26.45 -9.01
N ALA A 665 19.19 -25.28 -9.21
CA ALA A 665 18.71 -24.84 -10.52
C ALA A 665 19.70 -23.89 -11.23
N GLY A 666 20.64 -23.30 -10.47
CA GLY A 666 21.66 -22.40 -10.96
C GLY A 666 22.82 -23.08 -11.67
N LYS A 667 23.72 -22.26 -12.22
CA LYS A 667 24.92 -22.67 -12.98
C LYS A 667 26.05 -21.65 -12.74
N LEU A 668 26.85 -21.31 -13.77
CA LEU A 668 27.83 -20.24 -13.71
C LEU A 668 27.13 -18.87 -13.70
N GLY A 669 27.42 -18.06 -12.67
CA GLY A 669 26.94 -16.69 -12.50
C GLY A 669 28.09 -15.71 -12.25
N MET A 670 27.78 -14.43 -11.94
CA MET A 670 28.85 -13.47 -11.63
C MET A 670 29.51 -13.72 -10.28
N ALA A 671 28.81 -14.36 -9.33
CA ALA A 671 29.34 -14.70 -8.01
C ALA A 671 30.60 -15.59 -8.10
N ASP A 672 30.67 -16.50 -9.08
CA ASP A 672 31.82 -17.38 -9.31
C ASP A 672 33.10 -16.59 -9.56
N TYR A 673 33.06 -15.59 -10.45
CA TYR A 673 34.25 -14.81 -10.82
C TYR A 673 34.43 -13.55 -9.99
N PHE A 674 33.41 -13.12 -9.24
CA PHE A 674 33.60 -12.22 -8.10
C PHE A 674 34.57 -12.85 -7.09
N GLY A 675 34.21 -14.01 -6.53
CA GLY A 675 35.00 -14.61 -5.46
C GLY A 675 36.41 -15.02 -5.88
N ARG A 676 36.57 -15.60 -7.08
CA ARG A 676 37.90 -15.90 -7.66
C ARG A 676 38.78 -14.66 -7.78
N THR A 677 38.22 -13.54 -8.25
CA THR A 677 38.97 -12.29 -8.43
C THR A 677 39.31 -11.65 -7.08
N MET A 678 38.39 -11.65 -6.13
CA MET A 678 38.63 -11.19 -4.76
C MET A 678 39.70 -12.02 -4.06
N VAL A 679 39.71 -13.36 -4.23
CA VAL A 679 40.71 -14.26 -3.66
C VAL A 679 42.09 -14.07 -4.31
N ALA A 680 42.16 -13.80 -5.62
CA ALA A 680 43.40 -13.40 -6.26
C ALA A 680 43.91 -12.04 -5.72
N ALA A 681 43.01 -11.07 -5.56
CA ALA A 681 43.28 -9.70 -5.13
C ALA A 681 43.55 -9.50 -3.63
N MET A 682 43.64 -10.58 -2.84
CA MET A 682 43.72 -10.51 -1.37
C MET A 682 44.87 -11.35 -0.79
N PRO A 683 45.47 -10.89 0.33
CA PRO A 683 46.49 -11.63 1.08
C PRO A 683 46.16 -13.10 1.33
N SER A 684 47.19 -13.94 1.42
CA SER A 684 47.04 -15.41 1.48
C SER A 684 46.33 -15.93 2.74
N ASP A 685 46.25 -15.13 3.80
CA ASP A 685 45.49 -15.39 5.02
C ASP A 685 44.02 -14.94 4.95
N VAL A 686 43.64 -14.15 3.94
CA VAL A 686 42.25 -13.70 3.70
C VAL A 686 41.47 -14.75 2.90
N LYS A 687 40.28 -15.07 3.40
CA LYS A 687 39.26 -15.91 2.73
C LYS A 687 38.11 -15.03 2.24
N ILE A 688 37.45 -15.46 1.17
CA ILE A 688 36.26 -14.80 0.62
C ILE A 688 35.06 -15.74 0.71
N GLY A 689 33.97 -15.27 1.31
CA GLY A 689 32.71 -16.00 1.45
C GLY A 689 31.61 -15.38 0.60
N VAL A 690 30.73 -16.21 0.02
CA VAL A 690 29.46 -15.76 -0.58
C VAL A 690 28.25 -16.45 0.04
N VAL A 691 27.20 -15.67 0.29
CA VAL A 691 25.91 -16.13 0.83
C VAL A 691 24.81 -15.73 -0.15
N ALA A 692 24.43 -16.64 -1.04
CA ALA A 692 23.63 -16.30 -2.22
C ALA A 692 22.18 -16.82 -2.15
N VAL A 693 21.20 -15.95 -2.36
CA VAL A 693 19.78 -16.30 -2.55
C VAL A 693 19.27 -15.60 -3.80
N ALA A 694 19.09 -16.35 -4.88
CA ALA A 694 18.49 -15.83 -6.11
C ALA A 694 17.53 -16.85 -6.73
N MET A 695 16.64 -16.36 -7.60
CA MET A 695 15.64 -17.16 -8.33
C MET A 695 15.39 -16.56 -9.71
N GLY A 696 15.53 -17.35 -10.77
CA GLY A 696 15.12 -16.97 -12.11
C GLY A 696 13.69 -16.40 -12.16
N GLY A 697 13.50 -15.32 -12.93
CA GLY A 697 12.19 -14.67 -13.11
C GLY A 697 11.57 -14.00 -11.88
N SER A 698 12.22 -14.02 -10.72
CA SER A 698 11.64 -13.41 -9.51
C SER A 698 11.58 -11.87 -9.57
N PRO A 699 10.44 -11.26 -9.24
CA PRO A 699 10.32 -9.81 -9.07
C PRO A 699 10.98 -9.36 -7.75
N ILE A 700 11.44 -8.11 -7.68
CA ILE A 700 12.29 -7.63 -6.57
C ILE A 700 11.59 -7.70 -5.21
N GLU A 701 10.26 -7.61 -5.18
CA GLU A 701 9.43 -7.71 -3.98
C GLU A 701 9.51 -9.09 -3.29
N MET A 702 10.05 -10.11 -3.96
CA MET A 702 10.37 -11.41 -3.34
C MET A 702 11.53 -11.35 -2.33
N PHE A 703 12.30 -10.26 -2.37
CA PHE A 703 13.37 -9.93 -1.45
C PHE A 703 12.98 -8.78 -0.48
N ASP A 704 11.73 -8.32 -0.53
CA ASP A 704 11.18 -7.33 0.43
C ASP A 704 10.49 -8.07 1.58
N LYS A 705 10.96 -7.82 2.81
CA LYS A 705 10.54 -8.53 4.02
C LYS A 705 9.04 -8.42 4.34
N ASP A 706 8.38 -7.36 3.85
CA ASP A 706 6.96 -7.11 4.10
C ASP A 706 6.08 -7.57 2.91
N LYS A 707 6.62 -7.55 1.68
CA LYS A 707 5.84 -7.84 0.46
C LYS A 707 5.89 -9.30 -0.01
N TYR A 708 6.96 -10.04 0.32
CA TYR A 708 7.18 -11.38 -0.26
C TYR A 708 5.97 -12.31 -0.06
N ALA A 709 5.35 -12.27 1.12
CA ALA A 709 4.24 -13.15 1.48
C ALA A 709 2.99 -12.89 0.62
N GLN A 710 2.62 -11.62 0.42
CA GLN A 710 1.51 -11.25 -0.46
C GLN A 710 1.84 -11.59 -1.92
N LYS A 711 3.06 -11.29 -2.38
CA LYS A 711 3.50 -11.60 -3.75
C LYS A 711 3.41 -13.11 -4.06
N LEU A 712 3.73 -13.96 -3.08
CA LEU A 712 3.57 -15.43 -3.12
C LEU A 712 2.11 -15.90 -3.07
N ALA A 713 1.24 -15.18 -2.36
CA ALA A 713 -0.19 -15.49 -2.24
C ALA A 713 -0.97 -15.11 -3.52
N ASP A 714 -0.63 -13.97 -4.13
CA ASP A 714 -1.20 -13.49 -5.39
C ASP A 714 -0.79 -14.37 -6.59
N ASN A 715 0.42 -14.94 -6.55
CA ASN A 715 1.03 -15.67 -7.66
C ASN A 715 1.43 -17.11 -7.27
N PRO A 716 0.53 -17.93 -6.69
CA PRO A 716 0.90 -19.15 -5.98
C PRO A 716 1.45 -20.26 -6.90
N ASN A 717 1.13 -20.16 -8.20
CA ASN A 717 1.48 -21.11 -9.27
C ASN A 717 2.70 -20.66 -10.10
N GLU A 718 3.26 -19.48 -9.83
CA GLU A 718 4.42 -19.00 -10.57
C GLU A 718 5.66 -19.87 -10.34
N TRP A 719 6.53 -19.94 -11.35
CA TRP A 719 7.70 -20.82 -11.29
C TRP A 719 8.71 -20.33 -10.26
N TRP A 720 8.92 -19.01 -10.15
CA TRP A 720 9.73 -18.41 -9.08
C TRP A 720 9.09 -18.60 -7.69
N ALA A 721 7.76 -18.65 -7.57
CA ALA A 721 7.09 -18.96 -6.31
C ALA A 721 7.32 -20.43 -5.91
N THR A 722 7.44 -21.32 -6.90
CA THR A 722 7.86 -22.72 -6.70
C THR A 722 9.32 -22.81 -6.24
N LEU A 723 10.24 -22.04 -6.83
CA LEU A 723 11.64 -21.97 -6.36
C LEU A 723 11.74 -21.44 -4.93
N ALA A 724 11.02 -20.36 -4.61
CA ALA A 724 10.96 -19.78 -3.27
C ALA A 724 10.50 -20.80 -2.23
N LYS A 725 9.38 -21.50 -2.49
CA LYS A 725 8.86 -22.57 -1.63
C LYS A 725 9.86 -23.73 -1.48
N ARG A 726 10.47 -24.18 -2.58
CA ARG A 726 11.31 -25.40 -2.63
C ARG A 726 12.68 -25.24 -1.99
N TYR A 727 13.35 -24.09 -2.14
CA TYR A 727 14.73 -23.89 -1.68
C TYR A 727 14.84 -22.95 -0.47
N TYR A 728 13.94 -21.98 -0.37
CA TYR A 728 14.02 -20.90 0.61
C TYR A 728 12.80 -20.83 1.54
N GLY A 729 12.06 -21.95 1.68
CA GLY A 729 10.93 -22.10 2.61
C GLY A 729 9.73 -21.19 2.34
N GLY A 730 9.67 -20.54 1.18
CA GLY A 730 8.70 -19.50 0.85
C GLY A 730 9.07 -18.11 1.36
N ASN A 731 10.25 -17.89 1.95
CA ASN A 731 10.72 -16.55 2.35
C ASN A 731 12.19 -16.32 1.92
N PRO A 732 12.45 -15.82 0.70
CA PRO A 732 13.80 -15.59 0.19
C PRO A 732 14.58 -14.54 0.99
N TYR A 733 13.93 -13.43 1.41
CA TYR A 733 14.55 -12.43 2.28
C TYR A 733 14.94 -13.04 3.64
N GLY A 734 13.98 -13.72 4.29
CA GLY A 734 14.19 -14.37 5.59
C GLY A 734 15.28 -15.44 5.53
N ARG A 735 15.41 -16.17 4.41
CA ARG A 735 16.54 -17.08 4.17
C ARG A 735 17.86 -16.33 4.07
N LEU A 736 17.92 -15.22 3.34
CA LEU A 736 19.15 -14.43 3.20
C LEU A 736 19.61 -13.90 4.56
N VAL A 737 18.68 -13.42 5.39
CA VAL A 737 18.95 -13.00 6.78
C VAL A 737 19.35 -14.18 7.67
N GLU A 738 18.68 -15.33 7.57
CA GLU A 738 19.03 -16.55 8.33
C GLU A 738 20.48 -16.98 8.06
N MET A 739 20.86 -17.02 6.78
CA MET A 739 22.19 -17.44 6.36
C MET A 739 23.24 -16.34 6.61
N ALA A 740 22.88 -15.06 6.54
CA ALA A 740 23.78 -13.96 6.88
C ALA A 740 24.11 -13.92 8.38
N ARG A 741 23.13 -14.13 9.28
CA ARG A 741 23.36 -14.23 10.73
C ARG A 741 24.24 -15.43 11.12
N LEU A 742 24.18 -16.51 10.34
CA LEU A 742 25.12 -17.64 10.44
C LEU A 742 26.51 -17.27 9.91
N ALA A 743 26.58 -16.58 8.78
CA ALA A 743 27.85 -16.15 8.19
C ALA A 743 28.63 -15.19 9.11
N GLN A 744 27.94 -14.29 9.83
CA GLN A 744 28.51 -13.39 10.84
C GLN A 744 29.19 -14.12 12.02
N GLN A 745 28.94 -15.41 12.22
CA GLN A 745 29.65 -16.23 13.23
C GLN A 745 30.99 -16.76 12.71
N SER A 746 31.15 -16.80 11.39
CA SER A 746 32.32 -17.32 10.69
C SER A 746 33.29 -16.22 10.24
N GLY A 747 32.76 -15.04 9.90
CA GLY A 747 33.54 -13.92 9.37
C GLY A 747 32.76 -12.61 9.31
N VAL A 748 33.32 -11.61 8.63
CA VAL A 748 32.80 -10.25 8.59
C VAL A 748 32.12 -9.99 7.24
N ILE A 749 30.87 -9.49 7.26
CA ILE A 749 30.19 -9.05 6.04
C ILE A 749 30.83 -7.74 5.54
N LYS A 750 31.21 -7.69 4.26
CA LYS A 750 31.98 -6.62 3.61
C LYS A 750 31.30 -6.00 2.38
N GLY A 751 30.07 -6.40 2.08
CA GLY A 751 29.28 -5.83 0.98
C GLY A 751 28.10 -6.70 0.56
N ILE A 752 27.24 -6.14 -0.28
CA ILE A 752 26.05 -6.80 -0.83
C ILE A 752 26.10 -6.72 -2.36
N LEU A 753 25.86 -7.85 -3.03
CA LEU A 753 25.91 -8.03 -4.48
C LEU A 753 24.49 -8.23 -5.01
N LEU A 754 24.06 -7.40 -5.96
CA LEU A 754 22.69 -7.36 -6.47
C LEU A 754 22.69 -7.42 -8.00
N HIS A 755 22.04 -8.43 -8.59
CA HIS A 755 21.69 -8.43 -10.01
C HIS A 755 20.22 -8.79 -10.23
N GLN A 756 19.40 -7.77 -10.48
CA GLN A 756 17.98 -7.89 -10.81
C GLN A 756 17.61 -6.85 -11.88
N GLY A 757 16.55 -7.09 -12.66
CA GLY A 757 16.06 -6.11 -13.63
C GLY A 757 15.18 -6.63 -14.77
N CYS A 758 14.96 -7.95 -14.93
CA CYS A 758 14.08 -8.45 -16.00
C CYS A 758 12.60 -8.43 -15.60
N SER A 759 12.27 -8.87 -14.40
CA SER A 759 10.87 -8.91 -13.93
C SER A 759 10.33 -7.55 -13.51
N ASN A 760 11.22 -6.55 -13.31
CA ASN A 760 10.91 -5.16 -13.00
C ASN A 760 11.57 -4.22 -14.06
N CYS A 761 11.66 -4.67 -15.31
CA CYS A 761 12.34 -3.94 -16.38
C CYS A 761 11.71 -2.56 -16.61
N GLY A 762 12.50 -1.50 -16.48
CA GLY A 762 12.03 -0.10 -16.59
C GLY A 762 11.14 0.40 -15.45
N ASP A 763 10.96 -0.35 -14.35
CA ASP A 763 10.12 0.08 -13.22
C ASP A 763 10.77 1.25 -12.45
N PRO A 764 10.13 2.43 -12.37
CA PRO A 764 10.70 3.60 -11.69
C PRO A 764 10.80 3.45 -10.16
N ASN A 765 10.06 2.53 -9.55
CA ASN A 765 10.03 2.36 -8.09
C ASN A 765 11.19 1.49 -7.61
N TRP A 766 11.74 0.65 -8.48
CA TRP A 766 12.77 -0.34 -8.17
C TRP A 766 13.96 0.19 -7.37
N PRO A 767 14.55 1.39 -7.63
CA PRO A 767 15.65 1.92 -6.82
C PRO A 767 15.26 2.21 -5.37
N SER A 768 13.99 2.57 -5.13
CA SER A 768 13.45 2.78 -3.78
C SER A 768 13.17 1.45 -3.08
N GLU A 769 12.74 0.42 -3.81
CA GLU A 769 12.56 -0.93 -3.27
C GLU A 769 13.91 -1.58 -2.91
N VAL A 770 14.92 -1.47 -3.77
CA VAL A 770 16.29 -1.89 -3.47
C VAL A 770 16.85 -1.13 -2.26
N LYS A 771 16.60 0.18 -2.13
CA LYS A 771 16.96 0.95 -0.93
C LYS A 771 16.27 0.45 0.33
N LYS A 772 14.99 0.09 0.27
CA LYS A 772 14.28 -0.53 1.40
C LYS A 772 14.94 -1.85 1.79
N ILE A 773 15.13 -2.76 0.82
CA ILE A 773 15.70 -4.10 1.04
C ILE A 773 17.13 -4.00 1.61
N TYR A 774 17.95 -3.08 1.10
CA TYR A 774 19.29 -2.81 1.61
C TYR A 774 19.27 -2.29 3.05
N ASN A 775 18.44 -1.29 3.36
CA ASN A 775 18.29 -0.77 4.73
C ASN A 775 17.74 -1.83 5.69
N ASP A 776 16.81 -2.66 5.24
CA ASP A 776 16.27 -3.79 5.99
C ASP A 776 17.36 -4.83 6.27
N LEU A 777 18.20 -5.20 5.29
CA LEU A 777 19.35 -6.08 5.52
C LEU A 777 20.36 -5.47 6.50
N LEU A 778 20.63 -4.16 6.44
CA LEU A 778 21.52 -3.51 7.41
C LEU A 778 20.94 -3.57 8.84
N SER A 779 19.66 -3.19 8.99
CA SER A 779 18.90 -3.25 10.25
C SER A 779 18.91 -4.65 10.85
N ASP A 780 18.41 -5.63 10.10
CA ASP A 780 18.12 -6.97 10.60
C ASP A 780 19.41 -7.81 10.81
N LEU A 781 20.57 -7.30 10.39
CA LEU A 781 21.89 -7.90 10.62
C LEU A 781 22.82 -7.07 11.52
N GLY A 782 22.40 -5.88 11.98
CA GLY A 782 23.24 -4.99 12.79
C GLY A 782 24.46 -4.43 12.05
N LEU A 783 24.35 -4.23 10.74
CA LEU A 783 25.42 -3.74 9.87
C LEU A 783 25.30 -2.23 9.62
N VAL A 784 26.41 -1.58 9.25
CA VAL A 784 26.43 -0.16 8.88
C VAL A 784 26.80 0.01 7.41
N ALA A 785 26.13 0.95 6.73
CA ALA A 785 26.26 1.18 5.29
C ALA A 785 27.69 1.47 4.81
N ALA A 786 28.52 2.09 5.66
CA ALA A 786 29.91 2.43 5.34
C ALA A 786 30.84 1.21 5.25
N ASP A 787 30.58 0.14 6.02
CA ASP A 787 31.36 -1.10 6.02
C ASP A 787 30.80 -2.15 5.04
N VAL A 788 29.57 -1.96 4.57
CA VAL A 788 28.80 -2.91 3.75
C VAL A 788 28.19 -2.22 2.52
N PRO A 789 29.01 -1.73 1.58
CA PRO A 789 28.53 -1.11 0.34
C PRO A 789 27.70 -2.08 -0.54
N LEU A 790 26.82 -1.50 -1.36
CA LEU A 790 25.97 -2.21 -2.32
C LEU A 790 26.58 -2.14 -3.72
N PHE A 791 26.70 -3.29 -4.39
CA PHE A 791 27.16 -3.39 -5.77
C PHE A 791 26.02 -3.89 -6.64
N ALA A 792 25.49 -3.05 -7.52
CA ALA A 792 24.34 -3.35 -8.36
C ALA A 792 24.72 -3.34 -9.85
N GLY A 793 24.56 -4.47 -10.54
CA GLY A 793 24.96 -4.58 -11.95
C GLY A 793 23.92 -4.12 -12.95
N GLU A 794 24.38 -3.48 -14.01
CA GLU A 794 23.58 -3.26 -15.23
C GLU A 794 23.11 -4.59 -15.85
N THR A 795 21.90 -4.61 -16.41
CA THR A 795 21.46 -5.70 -17.30
C THR A 795 22.18 -5.62 -18.66
N GLU A 796 22.05 -6.65 -19.49
CA GLU A 796 22.68 -6.67 -20.82
C GLU A 796 22.23 -5.47 -21.68
N ARG A 797 23.18 -4.84 -22.39
CA ARG A 797 22.96 -3.59 -23.13
C ARG A 797 22.39 -3.84 -24.54
N ALA A 798 21.72 -2.84 -25.09
CA ALA A 798 21.05 -2.91 -26.39
C ALA A 798 22.03 -3.22 -27.54
N ASP A 799 23.25 -2.69 -27.47
CA ASP A 799 24.34 -2.93 -28.43
C ASP A 799 24.91 -4.36 -28.41
N MET A 800 24.66 -5.12 -27.34
CA MET A 800 24.99 -6.54 -27.24
C MET A 800 23.80 -7.47 -27.58
N GLY A 801 22.57 -6.92 -27.62
CA GLY A 801 21.32 -7.66 -27.86
C GLY A 801 20.38 -7.75 -26.64
N GLY A 802 20.71 -7.09 -25.53
CA GLY A 802 19.99 -7.20 -24.26
C GLY A 802 18.59 -6.56 -24.26
N GLY A 803 17.58 -7.39 -24.02
CA GLY A 803 16.16 -7.02 -23.97
C GLY A 803 15.72 -6.25 -22.73
N CYS A 804 16.58 -6.13 -21.71
CA CYS A 804 16.32 -5.34 -20.50
C CYS A 804 17.11 -4.02 -20.43
N SER A 805 17.85 -3.69 -21.47
CA SER A 805 18.78 -2.56 -21.52
C SER A 805 18.22 -1.21 -21.06
N SER A 806 16.92 -0.94 -21.20
CA SER A 806 16.26 0.26 -20.65
C SER A 806 16.29 0.33 -19.12
N HIS A 807 16.26 -0.80 -18.41
CA HIS A 807 16.36 -0.86 -16.95
C HIS A 807 17.73 -0.36 -16.44
N ASN A 808 18.77 -0.26 -17.28
CA ASN A 808 20.06 0.28 -16.84
C ASN A 808 19.96 1.77 -16.45
N THR A 809 19.01 2.52 -17.03
CA THR A 809 18.67 3.91 -16.63
C THR A 809 18.04 3.98 -15.23
N VAL A 810 17.50 2.86 -14.74
CA VAL A 810 16.92 2.69 -13.40
C VAL A 810 18.02 2.28 -12.41
N VAL A 811 18.90 1.33 -12.79
CA VAL A 811 20.08 0.93 -11.98
C VAL A 811 21.00 2.12 -11.72
N ALA A 812 21.20 2.99 -12.72
CA ALA A 812 22.01 4.21 -12.62
C ALA A 812 21.58 5.17 -11.48
N GLN A 813 20.34 5.07 -10.99
CA GLN A 813 19.82 5.96 -9.94
C GLN A 813 20.23 5.56 -8.53
N LEU A 814 20.72 4.31 -8.30
CA LEU A 814 21.06 3.80 -6.97
C LEU A 814 21.99 4.72 -6.15
N PRO A 815 23.12 5.24 -6.67
CA PRO A 815 24.05 6.04 -5.87
C PRO A 815 23.42 7.33 -5.32
N SER A 816 22.45 7.91 -6.04
CA SER A 816 21.73 9.12 -5.59
C SER A 816 20.80 8.86 -4.40
N LEU A 817 20.36 7.61 -4.22
CA LEU A 817 19.45 7.19 -3.16
C LEU A 817 20.18 6.48 -2.02
N ILE A 818 21.26 5.77 -2.33
CA ILE A 818 22.11 5.00 -1.41
C ILE A 818 23.56 5.47 -1.65
N PRO A 819 24.11 6.39 -0.86
CA PRO A 819 25.44 6.97 -1.11
C PRO A 819 26.62 5.98 -1.05
N THR A 820 26.40 4.76 -0.57
CA THR A 820 27.36 3.65 -0.54
C THR A 820 27.02 2.55 -1.56
N ALA A 821 26.24 2.89 -2.59
CA ALA A 821 25.95 2.00 -3.72
C ALA A 821 26.78 2.36 -4.94
N HIS A 822 27.32 1.33 -5.61
CA HIS A 822 28.11 1.42 -6.82
C HIS A 822 27.41 0.64 -7.94
N VAL A 823 27.39 1.23 -9.14
CA VAL A 823 26.82 0.59 -10.33
C VAL A 823 27.92 -0.14 -11.09
N VAL A 824 27.73 -1.43 -11.35
CA VAL A 824 28.71 -2.28 -12.03
C VAL A 824 28.30 -2.42 -13.49
N SER A 825 29.04 -1.78 -14.41
CA SER A 825 28.62 -1.70 -15.82
C SER A 825 28.73 -3.04 -16.58
N SER A 826 27.76 -3.27 -17.46
CA SER A 826 27.72 -4.38 -18.42
C SER A 826 28.27 -3.99 -19.81
N SER A 827 28.88 -2.81 -19.94
CA SER A 827 29.54 -2.29 -21.16
C SER A 827 30.49 -3.33 -21.80
N GLY A 828 30.18 -3.76 -23.03
CA GLY A 828 30.95 -4.76 -23.78
C GLY A 828 30.91 -6.20 -23.23
N ILE A 829 30.02 -6.53 -22.28
CA ILE A 829 29.91 -7.91 -21.76
C ILE A 829 29.00 -8.74 -22.69
N PRO A 830 29.48 -9.86 -23.27
CA PRO A 830 28.72 -10.63 -24.27
C PRO A 830 27.59 -11.48 -23.67
N GLY A 831 26.37 -11.29 -24.20
CA GLY A 831 25.22 -12.19 -24.06
C GLY A 831 25.49 -13.64 -24.49
N ASN A 832 24.58 -14.55 -24.11
CA ASN A 832 24.73 -15.98 -24.41
C ASN A 832 24.46 -16.37 -25.87
N GLY A 833 23.87 -15.46 -26.67
CA GLY A 833 23.51 -15.72 -28.08
C GLY A 833 22.34 -16.69 -28.27
N VAL A 834 21.61 -17.01 -27.20
CA VAL A 834 20.45 -17.93 -27.16
C VAL A 834 19.18 -17.17 -26.76
N ASP A 835 19.29 -16.21 -25.84
CA ASP A 835 18.21 -15.34 -25.38
C ASP A 835 18.74 -13.92 -25.08
N ALA A 836 17.84 -12.98 -24.85
CA ALA A 836 18.14 -11.55 -24.69
C ALA A 836 18.29 -11.10 -23.22
N TRP A 837 18.48 -12.03 -22.28
CA TRP A 837 18.42 -11.75 -20.85
C TRP A 837 19.67 -12.21 -20.07
N HIS A 838 20.49 -13.09 -20.64
CA HIS A 838 21.59 -13.75 -19.92
C HIS A 838 22.93 -13.68 -20.64
N PHE A 839 23.97 -13.39 -19.87
CA PHE A 839 25.35 -13.36 -20.34
C PHE A 839 25.86 -14.75 -20.75
N SER A 840 26.83 -14.79 -21.66
CA SER A 840 27.61 -15.99 -21.99
C SER A 840 28.50 -16.42 -20.81
N ALA A 841 29.10 -17.61 -20.88
CA ALA A 841 30.10 -18.03 -19.89
C ALA A 841 31.24 -17.01 -19.77
N ALA A 842 31.81 -16.57 -20.89
CA ALA A 842 32.80 -15.49 -20.93
C ALA A 842 32.25 -14.16 -20.35
N GLY A 843 30.97 -13.84 -20.62
CA GLY A 843 30.30 -12.67 -20.07
C GLY A 843 30.23 -12.68 -18.54
N TYR A 844 29.77 -13.78 -17.92
CA TYR A 844 29.75 -13.91 -16.45
C TYR A 844 31.15 -13.81 -15.83
N ARG A 845 32.19 -14.35 -16.50
CA ARG A 845 33.59 -14.22 -16.04
C ARG A 845 34.04 -12.76 -16.00
N THR A 846 33.76 -12.00 -17.05
CA THR A 846 34.05 -10.56 -17.12
C THR A 846 33.21 -9.76 -16.14
N PHE A 847 31.93 -10.10 -15.96
CA PHE A 847 31.07 -9.37 -15.04
C PHE A 847 31.46 -9.61 -13.59
N GLY A 848 31.70 -10.86 -13.19
CA GLY A 848 32.18 -11.21 -11.85
C GLY A 848 33.46 -10.48 -11.47
N LYS A 849 34.42 -10.36 -12.41
CA LYS A 849 35.59 -9.49 -12.24
C LYS A 849 35.18 -8.06 -11.92
N ARG A 850 34.30 -7.42 -12.71
CA ARG A 850 33.86 -6.02 -12.44
C ARG A 850 33.22 -5.81 -11.07
N TYR A 851 32.43 -6.77 -10.57
CA TYR A 851 31.90 -6.69 -9.20
C TYR A 851 33.03 -6.71 -8.16
N ALA A 852 34.06 -7.55 -8.34
CA ALA A 852 35.21 -7.61 -7.44
C ALA A 852 36.03 -6.31 -7.50
N ILE A 853 36.19 -5.74 -8.70
CA ILE A 853 36.85 -4.45 -8.92
C ILE A 853 36.15 -3.33 -8.16
N SER A 854 34.83 -3.23 -8.28
CA SER A 854 34.04 -2.23 -7.57
C SER A 854 34.17 -2.37 -6.05
N ALA A 855 34.17 -3.61 -5.53
CA ALA A 855 34.42 -3.89 -4.12
C ALA A 855 35.84 -3.53 -3.66
N LEU A 856 36.86 -3.76 -4.48
CA LEU A 856 38.26 -3.40 -4.18
C LEU A 856 38.45 -1.88 -4.13
N ARG A 857 37.88 -1.13 -5.08
CA ARG A 857 37.82 0.35 -5.04
C ARG A 857 37.15 0.84 -3.76
N ALA A 858 35.96 0.31 -3.43
CA ALA A 858 35.18 0.72 -2.26
C ALA A 858 35.88 0.46 -0.90
N MET A 859 36.79 -0.53 -0.82
CA MET A 859 37.60 -0.79 0.37
C MET A 859 38.84 0.12 0.50
N GLY A 860 39.03 1.11 -0.39
CA GLY A 860 40.17 2.03 -0.36
C GLY A 860 41.53 1.36 -0.59
N ARG A 861 41.55 0.18 -1.23
CA ARG A 861 42.78 -0.59 -1.48
C ARG A 861 43.43 -0.19 -2.80
N GLU A 862 44.20 0.90 -2.75
CA GLU A 862 45.19 1.28 -3.76
C GLU A 862 46.20 0.13 -4.00
N PRO A 863 46.26 -0.49 -5.19
CA PRO A 863 47.03 -1.70 -5.44
C PRO A 863 48.56 -1.61 -5.40
N LEU A 864 49.14 -0.45 -5.02
CA LEU A 864 50.58 -0.18 -5.06
C LEU A 864 51.14 0.44 -3.78
N ALA A 865 50.35 0.56 -2.70
CA ALA A 865 50.84 1.08 -1.42
C ALA A 865 51.69 0.05 -0.66
N ASP A 866 51.32 -1.23 -0.70
CA ASP A 866 52.08 -2.35 -0.12
C ASP A 866 52.90 -3.07 -1.19
N ALA A 867 54.23 -3.12 -0.99
CA ALA A 867 55.18 -3.68 -1.96
C ALA A 867 55.08 -5.20 -2.17
N ASP A 868 54.32 -5.90 -1.32
CA ASP A 868 54.15 -7.37 -1.35
C ASP A 868 53.06 -7.85 -2.33
N TYR A 869 52.22 -6.94 -2.86
CA TYR A 869 51.05 -7.32 -3.66
C TYR A 869 51.12 -6.84 -5.13
N ALA A 870 51.57 -7.72 -6.03
CA ALA A 870 51.56 -7.48 -7.47
C ALA A 870 50.29 -8.07 -8.12
N MET A 871 49.45 -7.22 -8.73
CA MET A 871 48.30 -7.67 -9.53
C MET A 871 48.74 -8.60 -10.68
N PRO A 872 48.02 -9.70 -10.96
CA PRO A 872 48.28 -10.53 -12.13
C PRO A 872 48.19 -9.71 -13.43
N ALA A 873 49.08 -9.95 -14.39
CA ALA A 873 49.13 -9.19 -15.65
C ALA A 873 47.78 -9.19 -16.41
N THR A 874 47.08 -10.33 -16.43
CA THR A 874 45.74 -10.49 -17.04
C THR A 874 44.60 -9.79 -16.28
N LEU A 875 44.91 -9.13 -15.16
CA LEU A 875 44.03 -8.23 -14.42
C LEU A 875 44.50 -6.78 -14.62
N ALA A 876 45.81 -6.51 -14.67
CA ALA A 876 46.38 -5.18 -14.92
C ALA A 876 45.85 -4.51 -16.21
N ASP A 877 45.67 -5.27 -17.29
CA ASP A 877 45.10 -4.75 -18.56
C ASP A 877 43.65 -4.23 -18.40
N PHE A 878 42.91 -4.74 -17.41
CA PHE A 878 41.54 -4.34 -17.09
C PHE A 878 41.48 -3.02 -16.29
N TYR A 879 42.60 -2.61 -15.70
CA TYR A 879 42.73 -1.44 -14.82
C TYR A 879 43.56 -0.30 -15.41
N THR A 880 44.48 -0.63 -16.32
CA THR A 880 45.34 0.32 -17.01
C THR A 880 44.49 1.17 -17.95
N LEU A 881 44.34 2.45 -17.67
CA LEU A 881 43.63 3.33 -18.57
C LEU A 881 44.53 3.67 -19.77
N THR A 882 43.99 3.57 -20.99
CA THR A 882 44.71 3.93 -22.23
C THR A 882 44.33 5.31 -22.76
N SER A 883 43.13 5.78 -22.45
CA SER A 883 42.68 7.15 -22.76
C SER A 883 41.57 7.59 -21.83
N LEU A 884 41.65 8.82 -21.31
CA LEU A 884 40.54 9.55 -20.71
C LEU A 884 39.95 10.51 -21.75
N SER A 885 38.63 10.63 -21.82
CA SER A 885 37.94 11.47 -22.81
C SER A 885 36.66 12.07 -22.23
N GLY A 886 36.52 13.39 -22.26
CA GLY A 886 35.22 14.04 -22.06
C GLY A 886 34.46 14.12 -23.38
N GLU A 887 33.14 14.00 -23.32
CA GLU A 887 32.29 14.29 -24.49
C GLU A 887 32.06 15.81 -24.57
N THR A 888 32.05 16.37 -25.79
CA THR A 888 31.84 17.82 -26.01
C THR A 888 30.41 18.19 -25.62
N GLN A 889 30.21 18.69 -24.39
CA GLN A 889 28.87 18.96 -23.86
C GLN A 889 28.40 20.40 -24.09
N GLN A 890 27.12 20.55 -24.40
CA GLN A 890 26.41 21.82 -24.28
C GLN A 890 25.67 21.89 -22.95
N VAL A 891 25.88 22.96 -22.20
CA VAL A 891 25.30 23.20 -20.87
C VAL A 891 24.48 24.49 -20.89
N ARG A 892 23.51 24.63 -19.99
CA ARG A 892 22.67 25.85 -19.91
C ARG A 892 23.23 26.84 -18.90
N ALA A 893 23.45 28.09 -19.34
CA ALA A 893 23.85 29.16 -18.45
C ALA A 893 22.82 29.33 -17.31
N GLY A 894 23.31 29.46 -16.07
CA GLY A 894 22.50 29.58 -14.85
C GLY A 894 22.05 28.25 -14.22
N VAL A 895 22.14 27.12 -14.93
CA VAL A 895 21.77 25.77 -14.44
C VAL A 895 23.01 25.02 -13.96
N SER A 896 22.84 24.04 -13.07
CA SER A 896 23.90 23.10 -12.66
C SER A 896 23.67 21.76 -13.35
N GLN A 897 24.70 21.19 -13.97
CA GLN A 897 24.61 19.98 -14.80
C GLN A 897 25.91 19.18 -14.68
N GLN A 898 25.82 17.86 -14.49
CA GLN A 898 26.99 16.98 -14.39
C GLN A 898 27.63 16.76 -15.76
N VAL A 899 28.95 16.74 -15.80
CA VAL A 899 29.76 16.62 -17.03
C VAL A 899 30.30 15.19 -17.16
N CYS A 900 29.97 14.51 -18.26
CA CYS A 900 30.35 13.11 -18.46
C CYS A 900 31.77 12.94 -19.02
N VAL A 901 32.54 12.07 -18.39
CA VAL A 901 33.90 11.68 -18.76
C VAL A 901 33.99 10.17 -18.85
N TRP A 902 34.60 9.68 -19.91
CA TRP A 902 34.71 8.28 -20.25
C TRP A 902 36.16 7.85 -20.34
N GLY A 903 36.48 6.75 -19.66
CA GLY A 903 37.75 6.06 -19.78
C GLY A 903 37.68 4.88 -20.74
N THR A 904 38.76 4.64 -21.49
CA THR A 904 38.99 3.39 -22.24
C THR A 904 40.17 2.64 -21.63
N PHE A 905 40.01 1.37 -21.28
CA PHE A 905 41.04 0.53 -20.64
C PHE A 905 41.82 -0.32 -21.65
N ALA A 906 42.91 -0.95 -21.22
CA ALA A 906 43.82 -1.67 -22.13
C ALA A 906 43.25 -2.99 -22.69
N ASP A 907 42.23 -3.56 -22.04
CA ASP A 907 41.39 -4.63 -22.59
C ASP A 907 40.38 -4.15 -23.66
N GLY A 908 40.27 -2.82 -23.84
CA GLY A 908 39.39 -2.16 -24.81
C GLY A 908 38.00 -1.78 -24.30
N HIS A 909 37.65 -2.02 -23.02
CA HIS A 909 36.33 -1.60 -22.51
C HIS A 909 36.26 -0.10 -22.18
N ARG A 910 35.05 0.47 -22.25
CA ARG A 910 34.76 1.87 -21.90
C ARG A 910 33.91 1.94 -20.63
N GLU A 911 34.36 2.70 -19.63
CA GLU A 911 33.67 2.98 -18.35
C GLU A 911 33.33 4.49 -18.29
N GLU A 912 32.21 4.85 -17.66
CA GLU A 912 31.93 6.25 -17.31
C GLU A 912 32.60 6.54 -15.96
N LEU A 913 33.49 7.53 -15.90
CA LEU A 913 34.36 7.79 -14.76
C LEU A 913 34.05 9.11 -14.05
N SER A 914 32.92 9.75 -14.38
CA SER A 914 32.56 11.10 -13.94
C SER A 914 32.37 11.27 -12.43
N VAL A 915 32.12 10.17 -11.70
CA VAL A 915 32.01 10.16 -10.23
C VAL A 915 33.36 9.98 -9.53
N ASP A 916 34.32 9.32 -10.19
CA ASP A 916 35.67 9.03 -9.69
C ASP A 916 36.71 10.06 -10.19
N ALA A 917 36.38 10.85 -11.21
CA ALA A 917 37.24 11.89 -11.77
C ALA A 917 37.10 13.22 -11.01
N THR A 918 38.23 13.90 -10.78
CA THR A 918 38.25 15.28 -10.28
C THR A 918 38.21 16.28 -11.43
N PHE A 919 37.46 17.38 -11.28
CA PHE A 919 37.25 18.34 -12.37
C PHE A 919 37.73 19.76 -12.01
N THR A 920 38.27 20.46 -12.99
CA THR A 920 38.70 21.87 -12.87
C THR A 920 38.40 22.66 -14.15
N SER A 921 38.07 23.95 -14.02
CA SER A 921 37.88 24.88 -15.13
C SER A 921 38.18 26.30 -14.66
N ASP A 922 38.87 27.09 -15.48
CA ASP A 922 39.07 28.53 -15.25
C ASP A 922 37.86 29.37 -15.73
N ASP A 923 37.01 28.78 -16.59
CA ASP A 923 35.87 29.46 -17.24
C ASP A 923 34.54 29.25 -16.51
N PHE A 924 34.38 28.13 -15.80
CA PHE A 924 33.14 27.69 -15.19
C PHE A 924 33.32 27.30 -13.72
N GLN A 925 32.31 27.57 -12.89
CA GLN A 925 32.29 27.00 -11.54
C GLN A 925 31.96 25.51 -11.66
N ILE A 926 32.81 24.65 -11.12
CA ILE A 926 32.60 23.19 -11.12
C ILE A 926 32.82 22.64 -9.72
N ALA A 927 31.94 21.75 -9.28
CA ALA A 927 32.06 21.03 -8.02
C ALA A 927 32.96 19.79 -8.19
N THR A 928 33.40 19.23 -7.07
CA THR A 928 34.30 18.06 -7.04
C THR A 928 33.67 16.76 -7.57
N ASP A 929 32.36 16.73 -7.76
CA ASP A 929 31.56 15.62 -8.32
C ASP A 929 31.28 15.74 -9.84
N GLY A 930 31.95 16.69 -10.51
CA GLY A 930 31.74 16.99 -11.93
C GLY A 930 30.52 17.87 -12.24
N THR A 931 29.78 18.35 -11.23
CA THR A 931 28.65 19.27 -11.43
C THR A 931 29.13 20.66 -11.85
N LEU A 932 28.94 21.00 -13.11
CA LEU A 932 29.30 22.29 -13.69
C LEU A 932 28.14 23.28 -13.62
N LYS A 933 28.45 24.53 -13.28
CA LYS A 933 27.54 25.66 -13.29
C LYS A 933 28.14 26.82 -14.10
N ALA A 934 27.69 26.94 -15.35
CA ALA A 934 28.07 28.06 -16.20
C ALA A 934 27.33 29.34 -15.77
N THR A 935 28.04 30.34 -15.26
CA THR A 935 27.44 31.63 -14.82
C THR A 935 27.30 32.66 -15.94
N ARG A 936 27.75 32.33 -17.15
CA ARG A 936 27.70 33.15 -18.38
C ARG A 936 27.56 32.24 -19.60
N GLU A 937 27.12 32.80 -20.71
CA GLU A 937 27.23 32.16 -22.03
C GLU A 937 28.68 32.18 -22.53
N GLY A 938 29.05 31.19 -23.34
CA GLY A 938 30.37 31.09 -23.97
C GLY A 938 30.94 29.67 -23.94
N SER A 939 31.98 29.45 -24.75
CA SER A 939 32.80 28.24 -24.70
C SER A 939 33.87 28.38 -23.62
N GLY A 940 34.14 27.30 -22.89
CA GLY A 940 35.20 27.22 -21.88
C GLY A 940 35.78 25.80 -21.80
N ILE A 941 36.99 25.68 -21.25
CA ILE A 941 37.68 24.38 -21.16
C ILE A 941 37.40 23.74 -19.78
N VAL A 942 37.02 22.47 -19.81
CA VAL A 942 36.98 21.62 -18.61
C VAL A 942 38.16 20.64 -18.68
N THR A 943 38.92 20.57 -17.59
CA THR A 943 39.96 19.56 -17.38
C THR A 943 39.44 18.54 -16.38
N ALA A 944 39.27 17.31 -16.83
CA ALA A 944 39.05 16.16 -15.95
C ALA A 944 40.38 15.46 -15.65
N ARG A 945 40.58 15.09 -14.40
CA ARG A 945 41.76 14.42 -13.85
C ARG A 945 41.29 13.18 -13.08
N TYR A 946 41.54 12.01 -13.66
CA TYR A 946 41.23 10.71 -13.08
C TYR A 946 42.55 9.98 -12.81
N VAL A 947 42.70 9.40 -11.62
CA VAL A 947 43.81 8.51 -11.33
C VAL A 947 43.30 7.08 -11.55
N ASP A 948 43.97 6.30 -12.41
CA ASP A 948 43.58 4.93 -12.64
C ASP A 948 43.93 4.02 -11.46
N PHE A 949 43.36 2.81 -11.46
CA PHE A 949 43.50 1.85 -10.36
C PHE A 949 44.91 1.23 -10.28
N ILE A 950 45.88 1.70 -11.06
CA ILE A 950 47.31 1.42 -10.86
C ILE A 950 48.13 2.71 -10.64
N GLY A 951 47.47 3.76 -10.14
CA GLY A 951 48.10 5.00 -9.68
C GLY A 951 48.58 5.93 -10.78
N HIS A 952 48.28 5.66 -12.06
CA HIS A 952 48.63 6.59 -13.13
C HIS A 952 47.62 7.73 -13.20
N GLU A 953 48.10 8.97 -13.22
CA GLU A 953 47.26 10.14 -13.42
C GLU A 953 46.98 10.38 -14.91
N HIS A 954 45.70 10.41 -15.28
CA HIS A 954 45.22 10.68 -16.62
C HIS A 954 44.43 11.99 -16.63
N THR A 955 44.76 12.89 -17.55
CA THR A 955 44.10 14.19 -17.71
C THR A 955 43.50 14.34 -19.10
N ALA A 956 42.20 14.67 -19.17
CA ALA A 956 41.49 14.98 -20.40
C ALA A 956 41.02 16.44 -20.38
N GLN A 957 41.38 17.19 -21.43
CA GLN A 957 40.82 18.52 -21.67
C GLN A 957 39.81 18.45 -22.81
N PHE A 958 38.64 19.05 -22.59
CA PHE A 958 37.56 19.07 -23.57
C PHE A 958 36.72 20.34 -23.42
N THR A 959 36.05 20.70 -24.50
CA THR A 959 35.30 21.95 -24.61
C THR A 959 33.88 21.76 -24.10
N VAL A 960 33.44 22.65 -23.21
CA VAL A 960 32.03 22.78 -22.81
C VAL A 960 31.49 24.12 -23.32
N GLU A 961 30.31 24.11 -23.93
CA GLU A 961 29.67 25.30 -24.50
C GLU A 961 28.42 25.68 -23.71
N ALA A 962 28.45 26.83 -23.05
CA ALA A 962 27.36 27.36 -22.26
C ALA A 962 26.43 28.24 -23.11
N VAL A 963 25.16 27.84 -23.23
CA VAL A 963 24.16 28.49 -24.10
C VAL A 963 23.04 29.18 -23.32
N ALA A 964 22.40 30.16 -23.98
CA ALA A 964 21.47 31.13 -23.40
C ALA A 964 20.24 30.51 -22.72
N SER A 965 19.91 30.99 -21.53
CA SER A 965 18.67 30.65 -20.81
C SER A 965 17.48 31.52 -21.26
N GLY A 966 17.19 31.60 -22.56
CA GLY A 966 16.08 32.43 -23.05
C GLY A 966 15.71 32.29 -24.53
N VAL A 967 14.41 32.08 -24.80
CA VAL A 967 13.73 32.26 -26.10
C VAL A 967 14.30 31.43 -27.26
N GLY A 968 14.03 30.11 -27.26
CA GLY A 968 14.49 29.21 -28.33
C GLY A 968 13.75 27.87 -28.45
N GLN A 969 12.51 27.75 -27.97
CA GLN A 969 11.74 26.50 -28.15
C GLN A 969 11.40 26.28 -29.63
N ARG A 970 11.98 25.24 -30.23
CA ARG A 970 11.57 24.74 -31.54
C ARG A 970 10.24 24.00 -31.42
N PHE A 971 9.31 24.38 -32.29
CA PHE A 971 8.01 23.72 -32.43
C PHE A 971 7.86 23.24 -33.86
N THR A 972 8.33 22.03 -34.14
CA THR A 972 8.21 21.46 -35.49
C THR A 972 6.74 21.16 -35.79
N ALA A 973 6.17 21.92 -36.72
CA ALA A 973 4.79 21.76 -37.20
C ALA A 973 4.78 20.87 -38.46
N ILE A 974 4.20 19.67 -38.34
CA ILE A 974 4.15 18.67 -39.41
C ILE A 974 2.81 18.79 -40.15
N THR A 975 2.85 19.07 -41.45
CA THR A 975 1.66 19.30 -42.31
C THR A 975 1.52 18.29 -43.44
N GLN A 976 1.69 17.00 -43.15
CA GLN A 976 1.02 15.89 -43.85
C GLN A 976 1.31 14.56 -43.13
N LEU A 977 0.27 13.95 -42.57
CA LEU A 977 0.30 12.56 -42.09
C LEU A 977 -0.77 11.76 -42.84
N THR A 978 -0.35 10.67 -43.48
CA THR A 978 -1.26 9.69 -44.10
C THR A 978 -2.13 9.05 -43.02
N GLY A 979 -3.45 9.05 -43.20
CA GLY A 979 -4.41 8.52 -42.22
C GLY A 979 -5.41 9.53 -41.64
N GLY A 980 -5.47 10.77 -42.13
CA GLY A 980 -6.54 11.72 -41.77
C GLY A 980 -6.27 12.62 -40.56
N GLN A 981 -5.00 12.79 -40.20
CA GLN A 981 -4.51 13.72 -39.17
C GLN A 981 -3.97 15.00 -39.85
N PRO A 982 -4.73 16.10 -39.95
CA PRO A 982 -4.32 17.31 -40.69
C PRO A 982 -3.05 18.04 -40.18
N PHE A 983 -2.72 17.98 -38.89
CA PHE A 983 -1.51 18.62 -38.35
C PHE A 983 -1.03 18.01 -37.03
N ALA A 984 0.26 18.20 -36.73
CA ALA A 984 0.85 17.98 -35.41
C ALA A 984 1.84 19.10 -35.03
N ILE A 985 1.96 19.40 -33.74
CA ILE A 985 2.94 20.32 -33.14
C ILE A 985 3.75 19.54 -32.09
N VAL A 986 5.07 19.55 -32.19
CA VAL A 986 5.99 18.80 -31.31
C VAL A 986 6.75 19.76 -30.39
N ASN A 987 6.94 19.40 -29.11
CA ASN A 987 7.86 20.10 -28.21
C ASN A 987 9.10 19.23 -27.94
N GLU A 988 10.20 19.57 -28.61
CA GLU A 988 11.47 18.82 -28.59
C GLU A 988 12.11 18.73 -27.19
N ALA A 989 11.71 19.57 -26.22
CA ALA A 989 12.25 19.56 -24.86
C ALA A 989 11.58 18.55 -23.90
N VAL A 990 10.47 17.91 -24.30
CA VAL A 990 9.69 16.98 -23.44
C VAL A 990 9.17 15.73 -24.16
N GLY A 991 9.54 15.51 -25.42
CA GLY A 991 9.17 14.31 -26.19
C GLY A 991 7.69 14.18 -26.60
N LYS A 992 6.82 15.10 -26.18
CA LYS A 992 5.36 15.00 -26.43
C LYS A 992 4.90 15.80 -27.65
N ALA A 993 3.95 15.22 -28.37
CA ALA A 993 3.32 15.80 -29.55
C ALA A 993 1.82 16.07 -29.34
N PHE A 994 1.32 17.12 -29.97
CA PHE A 994 -0.10 17.50 -29.98
C PHE A 994 -0.64 17.40 -31.40
N TYR A 995 -1.64 16.54 -31.63
CA TYR A 995 -2.22 16.29 -32.95
C TYR A 995 -3.74 16.47 -32.96
N GLY A 996 -4.28 16.87 -34.11
CA GLY A 996 -5.72 17.00 -34.34
C GLY A 996 -6.18 16.12 -35.50
N SER A 997 -7.21 15.30 -35.26
CA SER A 997 -7.84 14.47 -36.28
C SER A 997 -8.92 15.22 -37.05
N GLY A 998 -9.29 14.73 -38.24
CA GLY A 998 -10.34 15.34 -39.07
C GLY A 998 -11.74 15.43 -38.43
N ASN A 999 -11.99 14.78 -37.29
CA ASN A 999 -13.27 14.81 -36.56
C ASN A 999 -13.09 15.16 -35.06
N GLN A 1000 -12.82 16.43 -34.79
CA GLN A 1000 -12.97 17.18 -33.51
C GLN A 1000 -12.26 16.67 -32.23
N ASN A 1001 -11.81 15.42 -32.14
CA ASN A 1001 -11.07 14.93 -30.97
C ASN A 1001 -9.57 15.23 -31.10
N LEU A 1002 -9.03 15.84 -30.05
CA LEU A 1002 -7.61 15.96 -29.76
C LEU A 1002 -7.18 14.76 -28.89
N GLY A 1003 -5.96 14.28 -29.10
CA GLY A 1003 -5.34 13.24 -28.28
C GLY A 1003 -3.92 13.61 -27.89
N PHE A 1004 -3.43 12.98 -26.82
CA PHE A 1004 -2.02 12.97 -26.46
C PHE A 1004 -1.47 11.57 -26.69
N ALA A 1005 -0.27 11.47 -27.25
CA ALA A 1005 0.48 10.24 -27.38
C ALA A 1005 1.97 10.53 -27.19
N ASP A 1006 2.68 9.59 -26.58
CA ASP A 1006 4.13 9.58 -26.53
C ASP A 1006 4.67 9.04 -27.86
N PHE A 1007 5.64 9.73 -28.45
CA PHE A 1007 5.98 9.54 -29.86
C PHE A 1007 7.29 8.78 -30.04
N ILE A 1008 7.20 7.55 -30.55
CA ILE A 1008 8.35 6.71 -30.92
C ILE A 1008 8.25 6.33 -32.41
N THR A 1009 9.40 6.35 -33.09
CA THR A 1009 9.59 5.96 -34.51
C THR A 1009 8.74 6.68 -35.57
N ALA A 1010 9.10 7.91 -35.92
CA ALA A 1010 9.23 8.38 -37.32
C ALA A 1010 9.66 9.87 -37.37
N PHE A 1011 10.90 10.17 -37.74
CA PHE A 1011 11.34 11.53 -38.03
C PHE A 1011 12.31 11.54 -39.21
N ASP A 1012 12.06 12.40 -40.20
CA ASP A 1012 13.00 12.66 -41.30
C ASP A 1012 13.83 13.90 -40.94
N PRO A 1013 15.17 13.78 -40.77
CA PRO A 1013 16.04 14.91 -40.46
C PRO A 1013 16.03 16.05 -41.51
N ALA A 1014 15.50 15.82 -42.71
CA ALA A 1014 15.37 16.85 -43.74
C ALA A 1014 14.19 17.83 -43.51
N VAL A 1015 13.25 17.52 -42.60
CA VAL A 1015 12.05 18.35 -42.37
C VAL A 1015 12.40 19.61 -41.57
N LYS A 1016 12.72 20.67 -42.31
CA LYS A 1016 13.02 22.02 -41.81
C LYS A 1016 11.78 22.69 -41.19
N GLY A 1017 11.58 22.52 -39.89
CA GLY A 1017 10.44 23.05 -39.12
C GLY A 1017 10.34 24.59 -39.05
N TYR A 1018 9.11 25.09 -38.98
CA TYR A 1018 8.78 26.52 -38.98
C TYR A 1018 8.98 27.20 -37.62
N LEU A 1019 9.26 28.50 -37.65
CA LEU A 1019 9.33 29.40 -36.50
C LEU A 1019 8.08 30.31 -36.45
N PHE A 1020 7.62 30.65 -35.26
CA PHE A 1020 6.60 31.67 -35.05
C PHE A 1020 7.25 33.00 -34.66
N LYS A 1021 6.93 34.09 -35.36
CA LYS A 1021 7.37 35.45 -35.02
C LYS A 1021 6.17 36.33 -34.72
N LEU A 1022 6.20 37.00 -33.58
CA LEU A 1022 5.22 38.02 -33.24
C LEU A 1022 5.64 39.37 -33.86
N GLU A 1023 4.77 39.96 -34.66
CA GLU A 1023 5.00 41.25 -35.33
C GLU A 1023 3.91 42.25 -34.95
N LYS A 1024 4.29 43.50 -34.65
CA LYS A 1024 3.34 44.55 -34.30
C LYS A 1024 2.67 45.10 -35.56
N ALA A 1025 1.34 45.12 -35.59
CA ALA A 1025 0.58 45.64 -36.73
C ALA A 1025 0.70 47.17 -36.84
N SER A 1026 0.62 47.69 -38.06
CA SER A 1026 0.65 49.12 -38.34
C SER A 1026 -0.71 49.78 -38.07
N GLY A 1027 -0.99 50.06 -36.79
CA GLY A 1027 -2.20 50.76 -36.34
C GLY A 1027 -2.92 50.01 -35.21
N ALA A 1028 -3.17 50.71 -34.10
CA ALA A 1028 -3.66 50.17 -32.83
C ALA A 1028 -2.74 49.08 -32.21
N ASN A 1029 -3.11 48.58 -31.02
CA ASN A 1029 -2.28 47.67 -30.21
C ASN A 1029 -2.38 46.19 -30.63
N ASN A 1030 -2.51 45.92 -31.94
CA ASN A 1030 -2.67 44.57 -32.47
C ASN A 1030 -1.32 43.92 -32.78
N TYR A 1031 -1.22 42.61 -32.52
CA TYR A 1031 -0.05 41.80 -32.85
C TYR A 1031 -0.47 40.65 -33.77
N LEU A 1032 0.32 40.43 -34.82
CA LEU A 1032 0.18 39.34 -35.77
C LEU A 1032 1.17 38.25 -35.40
N LEU A 1033 0.74 36.99 -35.41
CA LEU A 1033 1.64 35.85 -35.28
C LEU A 1033 1.86 35.26 -36.69
N ARG A 1034 3.08 35.40 -37.20
CA ARG A 1034 3.48 35.00 -38.56
C ARG A 1034 4.24 33.67 -38.49
N LEU A 1035 3.90 32.72 -39.36
CA LEU A 1035 4.78 31.56 -39.62
C LEU A 1035 5.95 31.98 -40.51
N ILE A 1036 7.15 31.53 -40.16
CA ILE A 1036 8.41 31.82 -40.83
C ILE A 1036 9.15 30.50 -41.03
N GLN A 1037 9.77 30.31 -42.20
CA GLN A 1037 10.63 29.16 -42.49
C GLN A 1037 11.94 29.27 -41.68
N PRO A 1038 12.67 28.18 -41.41
CA PRO A 1038 13.86 28.25 -40.56
C PRO A 1038 15.06 28.98 -41.20
N ASP A 1039 14.94 29.50 -42.42
CA ASP A 1039 15.86 30.46 -43.04
C ASP A 1039 15.52 31.95 -42.74
N GLY A 1040 14.42 32.21 -42.03
CA GLY A 1040 13.93 33.54 -41.70
C GLY A 1040 12.91 34.13 -42.68
N THR A 1041 12.54 33.42 -43.76
CA THR A 1041 11.55 33.91 -44.75
C THR A 1041 10.10 33.64 -44.32
N PRO A 1042 9.13 34.55 -44.57
CA PRO A 1042 7.71 34.29 -44.29
C PRO A 1042 7.18 33.03 -45.00
N TYR A 1043 6.47 32.17 -44.29
CA TYR A 1043 5.78 31.03 -44.91
C TYR A 1043 4.50 31.49 -45.64
N THR A 1044 4.28 30.96 -46.84
CA THR A 1044 3.13 31.29 -47.69
C THR A 1044 2.26 30.05 -47.93
N ILE A 1045 0.99 30.13 -47.55
CA ILE A 1045 -0.02 29.09 -47.78
C ILE A 1045 -0.77 29.46 -49.06
N TRP A 1046 -0.71 28.57 -50.07
CA TRP A 1046 -1.34 28.76 -51.38
C TRP A 1046 -1.05 30.13 -52.03
N GLY A 1047 0.20 30.59 -51.94
CA GLY A 1047 0.68 31.84 -52.55
C GLY A 1047 0.45 33.11 -51.71
N ASN A 1048 -0.26 33.04 -50.58
CA ASN A 1048 -0.50 34.16 -49.68
C ASN A 1048 0.21 33.97 -48.32
N PRO A 1049 0.66 35.02 -47.62
CA PRO A 1049 1.42 34.86 -46.37
C PRO A 1049 0.55 34.29 -45.23
N GLY A 1050 1.08 33.30 -44.51
CA GLY A 1050 0.39 32.66 -43.39
C GLY A 1050 0.35 33.56 -42.15
N TYR A 1051 -0.81 34.15 -41.87
CA TYR A 1051 -1.06 34.98 -40.68
C TYR A 1051 -2.07 34.31 -39.75
N LEU A 1052 -1.75 34.25 -38.46
CA LEU A 1052 -2.73 34.08 -37.39
C LEU A 1052 -3.09 35.46 -36.83
N ASN A 1053 -4.39 35.78 -36.84
CA ASN A 1053 -4.90 37.10 -36.53
C ASN A 1053 -5.42 37.18 -35.08
N SER A 1054 -5.34 38.35 -34.46
CA SER A 1054 -5.80 38.60 -33.09
C SER A 1054 -6.60 39.90 -32.99
N GLN A 1055 -7.53 39.97 -32.03
CA GLN A 1055 -8.13 41.21 -31.58
C GLN A 1055 -7.96 41.33 -30.06
N VAL A 1056 -7.63 42.53 -29.59
CA VAL A 1056 -7.48 42.81 -28.16
C VAL A 1056 -8.86 43.01 -27.53
N VAL A 1057 -9.34 42.01 -26.78
CA VAL A 1057 -10.52 42.13 -25.92
C VAL A 1057 -10.04 42.26 -24.46
N THR A 1058 -9.88 43.52 -24.03
CA THR A 1058 -9.70 43.95 -22.62
C THR A 1058 -8.88 43.03 -21.73
N GLY A 1059 -7.55 43.18 -21.77
CA GLY A 1059 -6.62 42.60 -20.79
C GLY A 1059 -6.08 41.21 -21.13
N ASN A 1060 -6.77 40.43 -21.97
CA ASN A 1060 -6.32 39.10 -22.41
C ASN A 1060 -6.06 39.09 -23.93
N CYS A 1061 -4.94 38.48 -24.36
CA CYS A 1061 -4.62 38.29 -25.77
C CYS A 1061 -5.29 37.01 -26.30
N SER A 1062 -6.48 37.16 -26.87
CA SER A 1062 -7.21 36.08 -27.54
C SER A 1062 -6.79 35.92 -29.00
N PHE A 1063 -6.40 34.70 -29.37
CA PHE A 1063 -6.14 34.30 -30.77
C PHE A 1063 -7.31 33.45 -31.28
N ILE A 1064 -7.70 33.63 -32.54
CA ILE A 1064 -8.72 32.82 -33.22
C ILE A 1064 -8.05 31.95 -34.28
N LEU A 1065 -8.20 30.63 -34.15
CA LEU A 1065 -7.83 29.67 -35.19
C LEU A 1065 -8.98 29.56 -36.19
N GLY A 1066 -8.83 30.24 -37.34
CA GLY A 1066 -9.74 30.13 -38.48
C GLY A 1066 -8.96 30.23 -39.78
N LEU A 1067 -9.17 29.28 -40.69
CA LEU A 1067 -8.63 29.36 -42.06
C LEU A 1067 -9.47 30.38 -42.83
N ASN A 1068 -8.83 31.46 -43.29
CA ASN A 1068 -9.50 32.57 -43.97
C ASN A 1068 -8.85 32.81 -45.35
N ASN A 1069 -9.65 33.12 -46.36
CA ASN A 1069 -9.15 33.61 -47.64
C ASN A 1069 -9.25 35.15 -47.68
N GLN A 1070 -8.58 35.79 -48.64
CA GLN A 1070 -8.44 37.26 -48.66
C GLN A 1070 -9.77 38.05 -48.82
N ASN A 1071 -10.89 37.37 -49.11
CA ASN A 1071 -12.19 38.01 -49.31
C ASN A 1071 -13.13 37.90 -48.09
N GLY A 1072 -12.68 37.35 -46.95
CA GLY A 1072 -13.39 37.42 -45.68
C GLY A 1072 -14.71 36.65 -45.62
N GLN A 1073 -14.80 35.49 -46.27
CA GLN A 1073 -15.89 34.53 -46.07
C GLN A 1073 -15.37 33.28 -45.36
N ASP A 1074 -16.05 32.91 -44.27
CA ASP A 1074 -15.65 31.79 -43.40
C ASP A 1074 -15.62 30.45 -44.13
N LEU A 1075 -14.56 29.67 -43.90
CA LEU A 1075 -14.57 28.24 -44.19
C LEU A 1075 -15.47 27.53 -43.18
N ALA A 1076 -16.70 27.22 -43.64
CA ALA A 1076 -17.89 26.94 -42.84
C ALA A 1076 -17.90 25.68 -41.94
N ASN A 1077 -16.74 25.09 -41.62
CA ASN A 1077 -16.59 23.92 -40.74
C ASN A 1077 -15.41 24.05 -39.73
N GLY A 1078 -14.83 25.24 -39.56
CA GLY A 1078 -13.73 25.47 -38.62
C GLY A 1078 -14.13 25.34 -37.15
N ALA A 1079 -13.22 24.81 -36.31
CA ALA A 1079 -13.35 24.79 -34.85
C ALA A 1079 -12.66 26.01 -34.23
N VAL A 1080 -13.42 26.77 -33.43
CA VAL A 1080 -12.97 28.03 -32.84
C VAL A 1080 -12.45 27.79 -31.42
N TRP A 1081 -11.23 28.28 -31.17
CA TRP A 1081 -10.55 28.17 -29.89
C TRP A 1081 -10.23 29.57 -29.36
N THR A 1082 -10.20 29.73 -28.05
CA THR A 1082 -9.66 30.91 -27.37
C THR A 1082 -8.44 30.50 -26.56
N ILE A 1083 -7.36 31.26 -26.69
CA ILE A 1083 -6.14 31.11 -25.89
C ILE A 1083 -6.06 32.33 -24.96
N ASN A 1084 -5.80 32.13 -23.67
CA ASN A 1084 -5.62 33.21 -22.70
C ASN A 1084 -4.32 33.01 -21.90
N TYR A 1085 -3.46 34.02 -21.86
CA TYR A 1085 -2.31 34.04 -20.97
C TYR A 1085 -2.75 34.44 -19.55
N VAL A 1086 -2.40 33.62 -18.56
CA VAL A 1086 -2.73 33.83 -17.14
C VAL A 1086 -1.45 34.07 -16.37
N ASN A 1087 -1.31 35.28 -15.83
CA ASN A 1087 -0.08 35.74 -15.22
C ASN A 1087 0.35 34.82 -14.05
N GLY A 1088 1.60 34.37 -14.07
CA GLY A 1088 2.14 33.41 -13.08
C GLY A 1088 1.66 31.95 -13.22
N LYS A 1089 0.79 31.62 -14.20
CA LYS A 1089 0.35 30.23 -14.46
C LYS A 1089 0.58 29.74 -15.90
N GLY A 1090 0.88 30.66 -16.83
CA GLY A 1090 1.16 30.34 -18.23
C GLY A 1090 -0.08 30.45 -19.12
N PHE A 1091 -0.10 29.73 -20.24
CA PHE A 1091 -1.22 29.81 -21.19
C PHE A 1091 -2.35 28.83 -20.82
N SER A 1092 -3.58 29.19 -21.17
CA SER A 1092 -4.76 28.34 -21.05
C SER A 1092 -5.53 28.34 -22.36
N MET A 1093 -6.16 27.22 -22.71
CA MET A 1093 -6.93 27.08 -23.95
C MET A 1093 -8.35 26.60 -23.66
N LYS A 1094 -9.31 27.10 -24.44
CA LYS A 1094 -10.72 26.72 -24.36
C LYS A 1094 -11.32 26.59 -25.77
N ASN A 1095 -12.02 25.49 -26.04
CA ASN A 1095 -12.87 25.38 -27.23
C ASN A 1095 -14.14 26.23 -27.03
N VAL A 1096 -14.54 26.99 -28.04
CA VAL A 1096 -15.73 27.86 -27.99
C VAL A 1096 -16.73 27.58 -29.12
N GLY A 1097 -16.65 26.40 -29.76
CA GLY A 1097 -17.62 25.88 -30.72
C GLY A 1097 -17.07 25.67 -32.13
N THR A 1098 -17.93 25.20 -33.02
CA THR A 1098 -17.61 25.01 -34.46
C THR A 1098 -18.53 25.86 -35.33
N GLY A 1099 -18.01 26.40 -36.42
CA GLY A 1099 -18.50 27.60 -37.09
C GLY A 1099 -19.90 27.61 -37.72
N LYS A 1100 -20.95 27.69 -36.88
CA LYS A 1100 -22.13 28.54 -37.15
C LYS A 1100 -22.83 28.90 -35.84
N TYR A 1101 -23.38 30.12 -35.78
CA TYR A 1101 -23.99 30.75 -34.59
C TYR A 1101 -23.02 31.06 -33.43
N LEU A 1102 -22.32 32.20 -33.55
CA LEU A 1102 -22.04 33.06 -32.39
C LEU A 1102 -23.06 34.22 -32.33
N SER A 1103 -24.34 33.87 -32.47
CA SER A 1103 -25.43 34.68 -31.91
C SER A 1103 -25.48 34.45 -30.40
N THR A 1104 -25.72 35.49 -29.62
CA THR A 1104 -25.76 35.43 -28.16
C THR A 1104 -26.72 34.36 -27.63
N ASN A 1105 -26.27 33.62 -26.60
CA ASN A 1105 -27.00 32.64 -25.78
C ASN A 1105 -27.01 31.17 -26.27
N ASP A 1106 -25.84 30.55 -26.43
CA ASP A 1106 -25.71 29.12 -26.13
C ASP A 1106 -24.31 28.79 -25.56
N ALA A 1107 -24.23 27.94 -24.54
CA ALA A 1107 -23.03 27.83 -23.70
C ALA A 1107 -22.86 26.47 -22.99
N ALA A 1108 -22.86 25.35 -23.73
CA ALA A 1108 -22.68 24.02 -23.14
C ALA A 1108 -21.89 23.03 -24.01
N LYS A 1109 -20.60 22.82 -23.68
CA LYS A 1109 -19.87 21.53 -23.61
C LYS A 1109 -18.37 21.77 -23.35
N SER A 1110 -17.68 20.81 -22.73
CA SER A 1110 -16.29 20.88 -22.26
C SER A 1110 -15.99 21.99 -21.24
N THR A 1111 -16.02 21.64 -19.95
CA THR A 1111 -15.80 22.57 -18.83
C THR A 1111 -14.68 22.14 -17.88
N LEU A 1112 -13.45 22.07 -18.39
CA LEU A 1112 -12.23 22.27 -17.60
C LEU A 1112 -11.25 23.17 -18.39
N PRO A 1113 -10.74 24.27 -17.80
CA PRO A 1113 -9.66 25.04 -18.41
C PRO A 1113 -8.31 24.36 -18.13
N THR A 1114 -7.67 23.78 -19.14
CA THR A 1114 -6.30 23.27 -19.01
C THR A 1114 -5.33 24.46 -18.90
N TYR A 1115 -4.61 24.54 -17.79
CA TYR A 1115 -3.52 25.52 -17.58
C TYR A 1115 -2.17 24.86 -17.92
N PHE A 1116 -1.38 25.51 -18.77
CA PHE A 1116 -0.06 25.07 -19.19
C PHE A 1116 1.01 26.01 -18.63
N THR A 1117 1.67 25.58 -17.55
CA THR A 1117 2.77 26.33 -16.93
C THR A 1117 4.07 26.13 -17.72
N PHE A 1118 4.39 27.12 -18.54
CA PHE A 1118 5.76 27.35 -18.98
C PHE A 1118 6.56 27.93 -17.80
N CYS A 1119 7.84 27.57 -17.69
CA CYS A 1119 8.70 27.94 -16.55
C CYS A 1119 8.70 29.46 -16.29
N THR A 1120 8.67 29.83 -15.02
CA THR A 1120 8.60 31.23 -14.57
C THR A 1120 9.90 31.99 -14.84
N VAL A 1121 9.77 33.23 -15.32
CA VAL A 1121 10.83 34.23 -15.14
C VAL A 1121 10.88 34.59 -13.66
N GLY A 1122 12.04 34.39 -13.03
CA GLY A 1122 12.15 34.40 -11.58
C GLY A 1122 11.97 35.77 -10.92
N THR A 1123 11.20 35.80 -9.84
CA THR A 1123 11.43 36.68 -8.69
C THR A 1123 11.43 35.82 -7.42
N SER A 1124 12.09 36.30 -6.35
CA SER A 1124 12.64 35.43 -5.31
C SER A 1124 11.67 35.00 -4.20
N GLY A 1125 11.62 33.70 -3.90
CA GLY A 1125 11.33 33.16 -2.56
C GLY A 1125 10.28 32.05 -2.48
N GLY A 1126 10.62 30.93 -1.82
CA GLY A 1126 9.64 30.00 -1.23
C GLY A 1126 9.58 28.56 -1.77
N THR A 1127 10.43 27.68 -1.21
CA THR A 1127 10.15 26.28 -0.79
C THR A 1127 9.37 25.27 -1.67
N SER A 1128 10.02 24.11 -1.85
CA SER A 1128 9.50 22.73 -1.86
C SER A 1128 9.12 22.03 -3.19
N ALA A 1129 9.44 20.73 -3.25
CA ALA A 1129 9.55 19.88 -4.44
C ALA A 1129 8.32 19.00 -4.73
N ILE A 1130 8.34 18.32 -5.90
CA ILE A 1130 8.12 16.87 -6.13
C ILE A 1130 8.19 16.58 -7.66
N GLU A 1131 8.85 15.49 -8.06
CA GLU A 1131 8.83 14.93 -9.44
C GLU A 1131 8.76 13.40 -9.41
N THR A 1132 8.37 12.76 -10.54
CA THR A 1132 8.34 11.29 -10.72
C THR A 1132 8.55 10.93 -12.20
N LEU A 1133 9.14 9.75 -12.46
CA LEU A 1133 9.57 9.18 -13.75
C LEU A 1133 8.37 8.77 -14.67
N THR A 1134 8.45 8.23 -15.91
CA THR A 1134 9.39 7.35 -16.67
C THR A 1134 9.01 7.43 -18.20
N ALA A 1135 9.40 6.65 -19.24
CA ALA A 1135 10.26 5.47 -19.52
C ALA A 1135 10.57 5.38 -21.05
N ASP A 1136 11.50 4.52 -21.47
CA ASP A 1136 11.78 4.13 -22.87
C ASP A 1136 10.96 2.90 -23.35
N ALA A 1137 10.91 2.65 -24.68
CA ALA A 1137 11.32 1.38 -25.34
C ALA A 1137 11.07 1.37 -26.89
N PRO A 1138 11.77 0.57 -27.73
CA PRO A 1138 11.99 0.94 -29.14
C PRO A 1138 11.41 0.05 -30.27
N TYR A 1139 11.43 0.63 -31.49
CA TYR A 1139 11.28 0.07 -32.85
C TYR A 1139 9.88 -0.31 -33.42
N GLY A 1140 9.64 0.09 -34.69
CA GLY A 1140 8.37 -0.13 -35.40
C GLY A 1140 8.42 -0.11 -36.95
N ASP A 1141 8.33 -1.31 -37.54
CA ASP A 1141 7.23 -1.67 -38.48
C ASP A 1141 7.18 -1.14 -39.94
N SER A 1142 8.19 -0.43 -40.47
CA SER A 1142 8.16 0.10 -41.86
C SER A 1142 8.88 -0.76 -42.92
N GLU A 1143 10.20 -0.97 -42.84
CA GLU A 1143 10.97 -1.63 -43.92
C GLU A 1143 10.69 -3.15 -44.08
N LEU A 1144 10.14 -3.80 -43.07
CA LEU A 1144 9.82 -5.24 -43.11
C LEU A 1144 8.51 -5.56 -43.85
N ARG A 1145 7.67 -4.56 -44.17
CA ARG A 1145 6.37 -4.77 -44.83
C ARG A 1145 6.43 -4.74 -46.36
N ASP A 1146 7.32 -3.95 -46.96
CA ASP A 1146 7.29 -3.74 -48.41
C ASP A 1146 7.97 -4.86 -49.21
N LEU A 1147 8.82 -5.69 -48.58
CA LEU A 1147 9.54 -6.78 -49.25
C LEU A 1147 8.72 -8.07 -49.47
N LEU A 1148 7.58 -8.25 -48.80
CA LEU A 1148 6.78 -9.49 -48.80
C LEU A 1148 5.28 -9.29 -49.08
N GLY A 1149 4.91 -8.13 -49.65
CA GLY A 1149 3.52 -7.64 -49.65
C GLY A 1149 2.47 -8.35 -50.53
N ARG A 1150 2.80 -9.35 -51.39
CA ARG A 1150 1.81 -10.04 -52.25
C ARG A 1150 2.09 -11.55 -52.43
N ARG A 1151 1.01 -12.35 -52.35
CA ARG A 1151 1.02 -13.83 -52.27
C ARG A 1151 1.39 -14.56 -53.58
N VAL A 1152 2.50 -15.28 -53.58
CA VAL A 1152 2.74 -16.67 -54.08
C VAL A 1152 3.95 -17.16 -53.25
N GLY A 1153 4.12 -18.37 -52.74
CA GLY A 1153 3.53 -19.67 -53.04
C GLY A 1153 4.63 -20.62 -53.52
N ASP A 1154 4.79 -21.77 -52.84
CA ASP A 1154 5.85 -22.78 -53.07
C ASP A 1154 7.30 -22.39 -52.68
N ALA A 1155 8.20 -23.37 -52.68
CA ALA A 1155 9.41 -23.40 -51.86
C ALA A 1155 10.76 -23.21 -52.61
N SER A 1156 11.85 -23.15 -51.82
CA SER A 1156 13.27 -23.18 -52.21
C SER A 1156 13.87 -21.91 -52.87
N ARG A 1157 14.39 -21.00 -52.04
CA ARG A 1157 15.66 -20.24 -52.22
C ARG A 1157 16.00 -19.43 -50.98
N GLY A 1158 17.28 -19.05 -50.84
CA GLY A 1158 17.79 -18.19 -49.77
C GLY A 1158 18.66 -17.06 -50.32
N LEU A 1159 18.75 -15.97 -49.56
CA LEU A 1159 19.52 -14.76 -49.88
C LEU A 1159 20.66 -14.59 -48.88
N VAL A 1160 21.85 -14.22 -49.38
CA VAL A 1160 23.05 -13.97 -48.55
C VAL A 1160 23.68 -12.64 -48.97
N VAL A 1161 24.12 -11.86 -47.99
CA VAL A 1161 24.92 -10.65 -48.18
C VAL A 1161 26.37 -10.98 -47.83
N ARG A 1162 27.30 -10.71 -48.74
CA ARG A 1162 28.74 -10.82 -48.48
C ARG A 1162 29.46 -9.65 -49.13
N GLY A 1163 30.18 -8.84 -48.34
CA GLY A 1163 30.90 -7.67 -48.85
C GLY A 1163 29.99 -6.54 -49.35
N GLY A 1164 28.87 -6.28 -48.67
CA GLY A 1164 28.03 -5.11 -48.96
C GLY A 1164 27.18 -5.17 -50.24
N LYS A 1165 27.03 -6.35 -50.86
CA LYS A 1165 26.07 -6.58 -51.96
C LYS A 1165 25.19 -7.79 -51.70
N VAL A 1166 23.91 -7.65 -52.06
CA VAL A 1166 22.89 -8.70 -52.06
C VAL A 1166 22.99 -9.48 -53.37
N VAL A 1167 23.06 -10.82 -53.30
CA VAL A 1167 23.09 -11.69 -54.49
C VAL A 1167 22.15 -12.87 -54.28
N LEU A 1168 21.22 -13.11 -55.22
CA LEU A 1168 20.47 -14.38 -55.25
C LEU A 1168 21.40 -15.51 -55.67
N MET A 1169 21.46 -16.57 -54.85
CA MET A 1169 21.92 -17.89 -55.30
C MET A 1169 20.72 -18.81 -55.56
N LYS A 1170 20.95 -19.91 -56.29
CA LYS A 1170 19.89 -20.69 -56.95
C LYS A 1170 19.51 -21.96 -56.19
#